data_AF-A0A6J2VXK3-F1
#
_entry.id   AF-A0A6J2VXK3-F1
#
_cell.length_a   1.000
_cell.length_b   1.000
_cell.length_c   1.000
_cell.angle_alpha   90.00
_cell.angle_beta   90.00
_cell.angle_gamma   90.00
#
_symmetry.space_group_name_H-M   'P 1'
#
loop_
_entity.id
_entity.type
_entity.pdbx_description
1 polymer ?
#
loop_
_entity_poly.entity_id
_entity_poly.type
_entity_poly.pdbx_seq_one_letter_code
_entity_poly.pdbx_strand_id
1 'polypeptide(L)'
;MEKDSVSKRSLSEGGGKEMASFVEGGTPPKRKRVGDSEDDVGRPERSQRPGSPAHSLLSRRSTHSMFKPPNLTAEADPPGLGSQPQRPVSPVPSCVSMASDQSIFKPPNFSAETRASDLMWSAGLTQDQSRCGLCQQALRDPVSTSCGHSFCRQCISTYWDQSDPLGDYVCPQCRKRSRTRPVLQQPKVSDSTSDDVVLRTIVGHKSIQKKKCEYLFEGNTLRGDQTPLNRIYTELYIIEGESEGVNEEHEVLQMETKSRTQSSQDISVNCNDIFKPLTTQEPREKSKGEEIRTVLTKGIAGIGKTVSVQKFILDWAEGTTNQHIDFMFALPLRELNLLKDRQYSLHGLLQEFYPELKDLDPKKFDDCQMLFVFDGLDESRLQLNFSEKLCDVTTSSSVNILISNLIQGNLLPSALVWTTSRPAAANKIPSHFISRVTEIVGFNDSQKEEYLRKRISDEIQANRIISHIKTSRSLHIMCHIPVFCWISATVLQEMLRQNCKMIPTTLTEMYVHFLLIQTKLKSQKYEDSVETDPQRLLEMNRTIFLKIAELAFKQLLGGNVMFYEEDLQKCGIDVRDATLFSGICTEIFKEEAVLYLRKKVYCFVHLSVQEFFAALYVFYCYINKNMEGLTDFLQDKARTWPLEHYVQLKNVPLHMLLNSAVDKALQSNNGHLDLLVRFLHGISLESNQKLLEGLLMYTESNPESIKKASRYIKGLEREIAHPERWINLLHCLTEMRDNSVHEEVHALLKSKKFTTELSLLHCTALVHMLLMSEEVLEELNLKKYNTSDEGRRRLVPAVRCCRKALLAGCQLTKQCCETVASVLKSENSPLIVLNVSDNDLQDSGVKMLSAGLENPHCKLEILRLAGCKLTVQSCEAVASVLQSVNCPLRELDLSNNDLQDSGVKLLCSGLKNPHCKLEILRLSGCLVTEEGCSSLASALSSNPSHLRELDLSYNHPGDSGTKLLSAKLEDPHCKLKALNLSHGGEFRITTRLRKYACELTLDPNTAHTHLSLSEGNRKVTWMREKQSYPDHPERFEVWPQILCGEALSGRCYWETEWSGDAVVIGVTYEGIRRKGANESCGLGRNDKSWNLHCSENVYSAWHNNHSTDIPAPISQSHRVGVYLDWPAGTLSFYSISSDTHTLTHIHTFHCTFTEPLCAGFRVWGAVSLC
;
A
#
# COMPACT_ATOMS: atom_id res chain seq x y z
N MET A 1 56.64 27.55 24.81
CA MET A 1 56.33 28.78 24.03
C MET A 1 54.83 28.74 23.78
N GLU A 2 53.99 29.07 24.77
CA GLU A 2 53.74 30.41 25.36
C GLU A 2 53.16 31.39 24.32
N LYS A 3 52.06 32.14 24.60
CA LYS A 3 51.21 32.27 25.80
C LYS A 3 49.87 32.95 25.44
N ASP A 4 48.81 32.69 26.21
CA ASP A 4 47.85 33.61 26.89
C ASP A 4 47.54 35.02 26.28
N SER A 5 46.35 35.64 26.38
CA SER A 5 45.03 35.28 26.96
C SER A 5 43.97 36.41 26.76
N VAL A 6 42.67 36.05 26.74
CA VAL A 6 41.49 36.75 27.36
C VAL A 6 41.26 38.28 27.18
N SER A 7 40.08 38.65 26.62
CA SER A 7 39.04 39.59 27.17
C SER A 7 38.16 40.17 26.04
N LYS A 8 36.86 39.86 25.89
CA LYS A 8 35.63 40.41 26.56
C LYS A 8 35.24 41.88 26.26
N ARG A 9 33.95 42.03 25.88
CA ARG A 9 33.03 43.21 25.88
C ARG A 9 33.03 44.23 24.72
N SER A 10 32.03 44.06 23.84
CA SER A 10 30.93 44.99 23.55
C SER A 10 31.10 46.51 23.78
N LEU A 11 30.79 47.31 22.75
CA LEU A 11 29.98 48.53 22.87
C LEU A 11 29.42 48.96 21.50
N SER A 12 28.48 49.91 21.51
CA SER A 12 27.56 50.27 20.42
C SER A 12 27.71 51.73 19.96
N GLU A 13 27.13 52.01 18.79
CA GLU A 13 26.61 53.32 18.31
C GLU A 13 27.56 54.48 17.92
N GLY A 14 27.13 55.19 16.86
CA GLY A 14 27.52 56.57 16.49
C GLY A 14 28.76 56.68 15.60
N GLY A 15 28.73 57.38 14.46
CA GLY A 15 27.64 58.07 13.77
C GLY A 15 28.18 59.00 12.66
N GLY A 16 27.38 59.31 11.64
CA GLY A 16 27.77 60.22 10.54
C GLY A 16 26.55 60.95 9.97
N LYS A 17 26.62 62.29 9.95
CA LYS A 17 25.63 63.21 9.34
C LYS A 17 25.79 63.18 7.79
N GLU A 18 24.90 63.68 6.92
CA GLU A 18 24.24 65.01 6.90
C GLU A 18 22.83 64.99 6.24
N MET A 19 22.33 66.17 5.85
CA MET A 19 20.94 66.59 6.05
C MET A 19 20.29 67.20 4.79
N ALA A 20 18.96 67.42 4.86
CA ALA A 20 18.10 68.17 3.92
C ALA A 20 17.65 67.43 2.62
N SER A 21 16.44 67.65 2.06
CA SER A 21 15.14 68.12 2.60
C SER A 21 14.02 67.99 1.54
N PHE A 22 12.75 67.94 1.99
CA PHE A 22 11.44 68.17 1.30
C PHE A 22 10.51 66.99 0.93
N VAL A 23 9.55 66.71 1.84
CA VAL A 23 8.05 66.77 1.71
C VAL A 23 7.45 66.27 0.37
N GLU A 24 6.67 65.18 0.26
CA GLU A 24 5.39 64.72 0.89
C GLU A 24 4.06 65.42 0.46
N GLY A 25 3.10 64.61 -0.03
CA GLY A 25 1.64 64.85 -0.02
C GLY A 25 1.02 65.74 -1.14
N GLY A 26 -0.15 65.44 -1.72
CA GLY A 26 -0.96 64.20 -1.69
C GLY A 26 -2.46 64.39 -2.07
N THR A 27 -3.00 63.54 -2.98
CA THR A 27 -4.45 63.16 -3.15
C THR A 27 -5.50 64.27 -3.47
N PRO A 28 -6.80 63.96 -3.70
CA PRO A 28 -7.52 63.13 -4.71
C PRO A 28 -8.41 64.06 -5.63
N PRO A 29 -9.71 63.83 -6.06
CA PRO A 29 -10.57 62.64 -6.28
C PRO A 29 -11.43 62.60 -7.61
N LYS A 30 -12.00 61.41 -7.92
CA LYS A 30 -13.31 61.08 -8.59
C LYS A 30 -13.94 61.93 -9.76
N ARG A 31 -14.23 61.19 -10.86
CA ARG A 31 -15.50 61.10 -11.68
C ARG A 31 -15.87 62.13 -12.79
N LYS A 32 -16.48 61.56 -13.86
CA LYS A 32 -17.35 62.11 -14.96
C LYS A 32 -16.65 62.93 -16.07
N ARG A 33 -17.22 63.17 -17.27
CA ARG A 33 -18.14 62.47 -18.24
C ARG A 33 -18.46 63.49 -19.38
N VAL A 34 -18.75 63.05 -20.63
CA VAL A 34 -19.24 63.89 -21.78
C VAL A 34 -18.13 64.81 -22.38
N GLY A 35 -18.01 65.12 -23.68
CA GLY A 35 -18.73 64.74 -24.92
C GLY A 35 -18.30 65.65 -26.10
N ASP A 36 -18.91 65.69 -27.31
CA ASP A 36 -19.74 64.75 -28.11
C ASP A 36 -20.12 65.43 -29.47
N SER A 37 -19.68 64.96 -30.67
CA SER A 37 -20.22 65.37 -32.00
C SER A 37 -19.79 64.41 -33.15
N GLU A 38 -20.52 64.18 -34.27
CA GLU A 38 -21.87 64.62 -34.73
C GLU A 38 -22.43 63.65 -35.85
N ASP A 39 -23.77 63.61 -35.97
CA ASP A 39 -24.68 63.29 -37.12
C ASP A 39 -24.57 61.99 -37.95
N ASP A 40 -25.61 61.11 -38.05
CA ASP A 40 -26.95 61.17 -38.72
C ASP A 40 -26.84 60.88 -40.25
N VAL A 41 -27.59 59.97 -40.91
CA VAL A 41 -29.06 59.87 -41.14
C VAL A 41 -29.46 58.45 -41.64
N GLY A 42 -30.68 57.97 -41.34
CA GLY A 42 -31.50 57.27 -42.36
C GLY A 42 -32.00 55.82 -42.14
N ARG A 43 -33.31 55.67 -41.89
CA ARG A 43 -34.16 54.49 -42.18
C ARG A 43 -35.21 54.93 -43.24
N PRO A 44 -35.89 54.05 -44.03
CA PRO A 44 -36.99 53.22 -43.48
C PRO A 44 -37.42 51.90 -44.23
N GLU A 45 -38.14 51.05 -43.45
CA GLU A 45 -39.34 50.22 -43.74
C GLU A 45 -39.56 49.25 -44.95
N ARG A 46 -40.04 48.04 -44.57
CA ARG A 46 -41.10 47.15 -45.16
C ARG A 46 -40.87 46.53 -46.55
N SER A 47 -41.16 45.25 -46.82
CA SER A 47 -42.12 44.28 -46.24
C SER A 47 -41.66 42.81 -46.49
N GLN A 48 -42.35 41.69 -46.22
CA GLN A 48 -43.72 41.41 -45.73
C GLN A 48 -43.79 40.06 -44.93
N ARG A 49 -44.92 39.35 -45.01
CA ARG A 49 -45.31 37.99 -44.52
C ARG A 49 -46.46 37.51 -45.45
N PRO A 50 -47.00 36.25 -45.46
CA PRO A 50 -47.19 35.35 -44.29
C PRO A 50 -47.01 33.83 -44.54
N GLY A 51 -47.22 33.01 -43.50
CA GLY A 51 -47.26 31.53 -43.61
C GLY A 51 -47.21 30.74 -42.30
N SER A 52 -48.25 30.83 -41.46
CA SER A 52 -48.51 29.92 -40.31
C SER A 52 -50.02 29.92 -40.04
N PRO A 53 -50.64 28.80 -39.64
CA PRO A 53 -50.69 28.36 -38.22
C PRO A 53 -50.56 26.81 -38.08
N ALA A 54 -50.61 26.14 -36.93
CA ALA A 54 -51.10 26.50 -35.58
C ALA A 54 -50.29 25.84 -34.44
N HIS A 55 -50.67 26.13 -33.19
CA HIS A 55 -49.90 25.90 -31.96
C HIS A 55 -49.99 24.49 -31.34
N SER A 56 -48.93 24.10 -30.61
CA SER A 56 -49.05 23.52 -29.25
C SER A 56 -47.78 23.82 -28.42
N LEU A 57 -47.92 23.75 -27.08
CA LEU A 57 -46.97 24.27 -26.08
C LEU A 57 -46.30 23.12 -25.28
N LEU A 58 -45.44 23.50 -24.30
CA LEU A 58 -44.91 22.70 -23.17
C LEU A 58 -43.72 21.76 -23.48
N SER A 59 -42.83 21.41 -22.53
CA SER A 59 -42.38 22.05 -21.28
C SER A 59 -41.06 21.40 -20.82
N ARG A 60 -40.44 21.91 -19.74
CA ARG A 60 -39.19 21.38 -19.14
C ARG A 60 -39.45 20.18 -18.19
N ARG A 61 -38.54 19.19 -18.30
CA ARG A 61 -37.89 18.40 -17.23
C ARG A 61 -38.69 17.48 -16.27
N SER A 62 -38.13 16.26 -16.18
CA SER A 62 -37.81 15.51 -14.94
C SER A 62 -38.93 14.75 -14.20
N THR A 63 -38.80 13.43 -14.06
CA THR A 63 -38.19 12.80 -12.85
C THR A 63 -37.97 11.27 -12.97
N HIS A 64 -36.98 10.81 -12.21
CA HIS A 64 -36.86 9.52 -11.52
C HIS A 64 -36.66 8.16 -12.22
N SER A 65 -35.99 7.33 -11.42
CA SER A 65 -35.51 5.97 -11.63
C SER A 65 -36.60 4.90 -11.52
N MET A 66 -36.38 3.77 -12.19
CA MET A 66 -36.53 2.46 -11.56
C MET A 66 -35.70 1.40 -12.31
N PHE A 67 -34.81 0.71 -11.60
CA PHE A 67 -34.20 -0.54 -12.07
C PHE A 67 -35.11 -1.71 -11.70
N LYS A 68 -35.44 -2.59 -12.66
CA LYS A 68 -35.83 -4.00 -12.46
C LYS A 68 -35.61 -4.79 -13.78
N PRO A 69 -35.59 -6.13 -13.77
CA PRO A 69 -34.45 -6.87 -14.33
C PRO A 69 -34.79 -7.60 -15.64
N PRO A 70 -33.78 -8.18 -16.33
CA PRO A 70 -34.01 -9.28 -17.25
C PRO A 70 -34.30 -10.58 -16.47
N ASN A 71 -35.32 -11.32 -16.90
CA ASN A 71 -35.82 -12.53 -16.25
C ASN A 71 -34.88 -13.75 -16.40
N LEU A 72 -34.90 -14.64 -15.39
CA LEU A 72 -34.45 -16.02 -15.47
C LEU A 72 -35.64 -16.98 -15.32
N THR A 73 -35.91 -17.76 -16.36
CA THR A 73 -36.76 -18.98 -16.38
C THR A 73 -36.44 -19.77 -17.66
N ALA A 74 -36.40 -21.10 -17.72
CA ALA A 74 -36.17 -22.17 -16.75
C ALA A 74 -35.94 -23.48 -17.55
N GLU A 75 -35.22 -24.45 -16.97
CA GLU A 75 -35.24 -25.91 -17.26
C GLU A 75 -35.04 -26.45 -18.70
N ALA A 76 -33.98 -27.27 -18.89
CA ALA A 76 -34.04 -28.63 -19.46
C ALA A 76 -32.71 -29.38 -19.29
N ASP A 77 -32.78 -30.70 -19.06
CA ASP A 77 -31.67 -31.61 -18.71
C ASP A 77 -31.03 -32.32 -19.95
N PRO A 78 -30.00 -33.19 -19.84
CA PRO A 78 -28.94 -33.35 -20.85
C PRO A 78 -29.14 -34.46 -21.90
N PRO A 79 -28.27 -34.49 -22.93
CA PRO A 79 -27.58 -35.72 -23.32
C PRO A 79 -26.09 -35.53 -23.68
N GLY A 80 -25.32 -36.62 -23.77
CA GLY A 80 -23.86 -36.58 -24.04
C GLY A 80 -23.36 -37.42 -25.22
N LEU A 81 -22.03 -37.57 -25.29
CA LEU A 81 -21.21 -38.48 -26.13
C LEU A 81 -21.14 -38.28 -27.67
N GLY A 82 -19.89 -38.23 -28.17
CA GLY A 82 -19.50 -38.15 -29.59
C GLY A 82 -19.08 -36.74 -30.04
N SER A 83 -17.99 -36.49 -30.79
CA SER A 83 -17.00 -37.38 -31.42
C SER A 83 -15.65 -36.66 -31.64
N GLN A 84 -14.56 -37.40 -31.92
CA GLN A 84 -13.23 -36.84 -32.24
C GLN A 84 -13.17 -36.11 -33.58
N PRO A 85 -12.13 -35.28 -33.80
CA PRO A 85 -11.24 -35.49 -34.95
C PRO A 85 -9.74 -35.57 -34.58
N GLN A 86 -8.94 -36.05 -35.54
CA GLN A 86 -7.61 -36.66 -35.33
C GLN A 86 -6.41 -35.69 -35.39
N ARG A 87 -5.27 -36.15 -34.85
CA ARG A 87 -3.92 -35.61 -35.10
C ARG A 87 -3.49 -35.80 -36.57
N PRO A 88 -2.74 -34.85 -37.16
CA PRO A 88 -1.84 -35.11 -38.27
C PRO A 88 -0.52 -35.76 -37.80
N VAL A 89 0.09 -36.57 -38.66
CA VAL A 89 1.31 -37.36 -38.40
C VAL A 89 2.54 -36.69 -39.05
N SER A 90 3.70 -36.80 -38.40
CA SER A 90 5.00 -36.34 -38.95
C SER A 90 5.50 -37.23 -40.10
N PRO A 91 6.10 -36.65 -41.15
CA PRO A 91 6.96 -37.38 -42.09
C PRO A 91 8.45 -37.03 -41.91
N VAL A 92 9.30 -38.03 -42.09
CA VAL A 92 10.78 -37.96 -42.21
C VAL A 92 11.19 -39.08 -43.20
N PRO A 93 12.35 -39.03 -43.85
CA PRO A 93 12.77 -38.11 -44.92
C PRO A 93 12.89 -38.84 -46.29
N SER A 94 13.18 -38.11 -47.37
CA SER A 94 13.55 -38.70 -48.67
C SER A 94 14.84 -38.09 -49.23
N CYS A 95 15.79 -38.93 -49.63
CA CYS A 95 17.13 -38.55 -50.08
C CYS A 95 17.26 -38.59 -51.62
N VAL A 96 17.75 -37.51 -52.24
CA VAL A 96 18.61 -37.41 -53.46
C VAL A 96 18.77 -35.90 -53.76
N SER A 97 19.81 -35.34 -54.37
CA SER A 97 21.21 -35.66 -54.70
C SER A 97 21.68 -34.52 -55.65
N MET A 98 23.01 -34.36 -55.79
CA MET A 98 23.73 -33.41 -56.68
C MET A 98 23.97 -31.99 -56.13
N ALA A 99 25.11 -31.33 -56.32
CA ALA A 99 26.50 -31.71 -56.63
C ALA A 99 27.25 -30.39 -56.88
N SER A 100 28.35 -30.11 -56.19
CA SER A 100 29.47 -29.29 -56.70
C SER A 100 30.66 -29.43 -55.76
N ASP A 101 31.76 -29.96 -56.28
CA ASP A 101 33.03 -30.09 -55.58
C ASP A 101 33.89 -28.82 -55.68
N GLN A 102 35.12 -28.91 -55.13
CA GLN A 102 36.18 -27.89 -55.00
C GLN A 102 36.09 -27.04 -53.71
N SER A 103 37.10 -26.97 -52.83
CA SER A 103 38.46 -27.53 -52.89
C SER A 103 39.01 -27.93 -51.51
N ILE A 104 39.98 -28.85 -51.51
CA ILE A 104 40.74 -29.30 -50.32
C ILE A 104 42.13 -28.66 -50.37
N PHE A 105 42.60 -28.07 -49.27
CA PHE A 105 44.03 -28.11 -48.92
C PHE A 105 44.26 -28.11 -47.40
N LYS A 106 45.36 -28.75 -46.99
CA LYS A 106 45.72 -29.13 -45.60
C LYS A 106 46.39 -28.00 -44.80
N PRO A 107 46.44 -28.10 -43.45
CA PRO A 107 47.09 -27.11 -42.60
C PRO A 107 48.64 -27.15 -42.70
N PRO A 108 49.34 -26.02 -42.42
CA PRO A 108 50.79 -25.99 -42.22
C PRO A 108 51.20 -26.62 -40.89
N ASN A 109 52.46 -27.07 -40.79
CA ASN A 109 52.99 -27.83 -39.65
C ASN A 109 54.29 -27.22 -39.11
N PHE A 110 54.41 -27.12 -37.78
CA PHE A 110 55.57 -26.79 -36.92
C PHE A 110 56.77 -25.95 -37.43
N SER A 111 57.12 -24.94 -36.62
CA SER A 111 58.49 -24.78 -36.12
C SER A 111 58.44 -24.48 -34.61
N ALA A 112 59.46 -24.88 -33.86
CA ALA A 112 59.53 -24.75 -32.41
C ALA A 112 60.80 -23.99 -32.01
N GLU A 113 60.70 -23.09 -31.03
CA GLU A 113 61.81 -22.72 -30.15
C GLU A 113 61.27 -22.13 -28.83
N THR A 114 62.13 -21.97 -27.82
CA THR A 114 61.77 -22.40 -26.44
C THR A 114 61.97 -21.34 -25.37
N ARG A 115 61.20 -21.46 -24.27
CA ARG A 115 61.28 -20.82 -22.92
C ARG A 115 60.26 -19.69 -22.67
N ALA A 116 59.61 -19.61 -21.49
CA ALA A 116 59.59 -20.54 -20.34
C ALA A 116 58.32 -20.36 -19.48
N SER A 117 58.07 -21.38 -18.64
CA SER A 117 57.21 -21.37 -17.45
C SER A 117 55.74 -20.95 -17.62
N ASP A 118 54.86 -21.96 -17.68
CA ASP A 118 53.58 -21.92 -16.97
C ASP A 118 53.21 -23.31 -16.43
N LEU A 119 52.75 -23.34 -15.17
CA LEU A 119 52.37 -24.55 -14.45
C LEU A 119 50.87 -24.80 -14.61
N MET A 120 50.49 -25.67 -15.55
CA MET A 120 49.11 -26.18 -15.60
C MET A 120 48.83 -27.09 -14.39
N TRP A 121 48.04 -26.61 -13.44
CA TRP A 121 47.46 -27.45 -12.39
C TRP A 121 46.26 -28.22 -12.95
N SER A 122 46.53 -29.33 -13.64
CA SER A 122 45.49 -30.29 -13.98
C SER A 122 45.04 -31.02 -12.71
N ALA A 123 43.84 -30.69 -12.21
CA ALA A 123 43.19 -31.40 -11.12
C ALA A 123 42.60 -32.75 -11.59
N GLY A 124 43.43 -33.57 -12.24
CA GLY A 124 43.17 -35.00 -12.45
C GLY A 124 43.81 -35.78 -11.32
N LEU A 125 43.07 -36.74 -10.75
CA LEU A 125 43.62 -37.68 -9.75
C LEU A 125 44.82 -38.42 -10.34
N THR A 126 46.01 -38.21 -9.78
CA THR A 126 47.23 -38.87 -10.25
C THR A 126 47.19 -40.36 -9.95
N GLN A 127 47.37 -41.18 -10.98
CA GLN A 127 47.22 -42.65 -10.95
C GLN A 127 48.30 -43.38 -10.11
N ASP A 128 49.20 -42.63 -9.48
CA ASP A 128 50.47 -43.10 -8.90
C ASP A 128 50.39 -43.41 -7.39
N GLN A 129 49.30 -43.05 -6.69
CA GLN A 129 49.11 -43.39 -5.27
C GLN A 129 48.79 -44.87 -5.00
N SER A 130 48.62 -45.69 -6.05
CA SER A 130 48.30 -47.11 -5.94
C SER A 130 49.52 -48.03 -5.76
N ARG A 131 50.74 -47.50 -5.92
CA ARG A 131 52.00 -48.26 -5.92
C ARG A 131 52.89 -47.91 -4.73
N CYS A 132 53.60 -48.91 -4.21
CA CYS A 132 54.55 -48.73 -3.12
C CYS A 132 55.84 -48.06 -3.61
N GLY A 133 56.21 -46.92 -3.02
CA GLY A 133 57.46 -46.20 -3.36
C GLY A 133 58.78 -46.94 -3.07
N LEU A 134 58.74 -48.19 -2.58
CA LEU A 134 59.93 -49.04 -2.35
C LEU A 134 60.03 -50.23 -3.31
N CYS A 135 58.92 -50.91 -3.63
CA CYS A 135 58.93 -52.06 -4.56
C CYS A 135 58.27 -51.77 -5.92
N GLN A 136 57.71 -50.57 -6.11
CA GLN A 136 57.02 -50.07 -7.31
C GLN A 136 55.83 -50.93 -7.82
N GLN A 137 55.41 -51.93 -7.04
CA GLN A 137 54.23 -52.74 -7.28
C GLN A 137 53.02 -52.18 -6.53
N ALA A 138 51.81 -52.66 -6.87
CA ALA A 138 50.59 -52.32 -6.14
C ALA A 138 50.74 -52.62 -4.64
N LEU A 139 50.19 -51.73 -3.81
CA LEU A 139 50.31 -51.79 -2.35
C LEU A 139 49.69 -53.08 -1.78
N ARG A 140 50.53 -53.96 -1.22
CA ARG A 140 50.12 -55.17 -0.47
C ARG A 140 50.33 -54.94 1.03
N ASP A 141 49.25 -55.08 1.81
CA ASP A 141 49.17 -54.61 3.21
C ASP A 141 49.69 -53.17 3.34
N PRO A 142 48.97 -52.18 2.76
CA PRO A 142 49.37 -50.78 2.83
C PRO A 142 49.47 -50.31 4.28
N VAL A 143 50.49 -49.50 4.56
CA VAL A 143 50.63 -48.75 5.80
C VAL A 143 51.12 -47.35 5.50
N SER A 144 50.57 -46.38 6.22
CA SER A 144 50.96 -44.98 6.13
C SER A 144 51.98 -44.62 7.19
N THR A 145 53.03 -43.92 6.77
CA THR A 145 53.97 -43.23 7.66
C THR A 145 53.34 -41.96 8.23
N SER A 146 53.87 -41.42 9.33
CA SER A 146 53.36 -40.20 9.99
C SER A 146 53.43 -38.92 9.15
N CYS A 147 53.99 -38.97 7.93
CA CYS A 147 53.97 -37.91 6.93
C CYS A 147 53.01 -38.19 5.76
N GLY A 148 52.10 -39.15 5.89
CA GLY A 148 51.02 -39.44 4.92
C GLY A 148 51.41 -40.34 3.74
N HIS A 149 52.68 -40.73 3.60
CA HIS A 149 53.13 -41.59 2.50
C HIS A 149 52.89 -43.06 2.80
N SER A 150 52.34 -43.79 1.82
CA SER A 150 51.91 -45.18 1.93
C SER A 150 52.89 -46.17 1.29
N PHE A 151 53.16 -47.29 1.98
CA PHE A 151 54.06 -48.35 1.53
C PHE A 151 53.48 -49.74 1.90
N CYS A 152 53.95 -50.82 1.27
CA CYS A 152 53.67 -52.16 1.76
C CYS A 152 54.35 -52.35 3.13
N ARG A 153 53.64 -52.93 4.12
CA ARG A 153 54.10 -53.09 5.50
C ARG A 153 55.46 -53.76 5.64
N GLN A 154 55.69 -54.81 4.84
CA GLN A 154 56.97 -55.51 4.82
C GLN A 154 58.09 -54.65 4.19
N CYS A 155 57.80 -53.88 3.14
CA CYS A 155 58.80 -53.06 2.46
C CYS A 155 59.32 -51.93 3.37
N ILE A 156 58.42 -51.18 4.01
CA ILE A 156 58.84 -50.06 4.90
C ILE A 156 59.50 -50.55 6.18
N SER A 157 59.07 -51.70 6.73
CA SER A 157 59.74 -52.32 7.88
C SER A 157 61.15 -52.76 7.51
N THR A 158 61.31 -53.50 6.42
CA THR A 158 62.64 -53.94 5.92
C THR A 158 63.57 -52.76 5.63
N TYR A 159 63.04 -51.67 5.06
CA TYR A 159 63.82 -50.45 4.82
C TYR A 159 64.35 -49.81 6.11
N TRP A 160 63.53 -49.76 7.16
CA TRP A 160 63.95 -49.24 8.47
C TRP A 160 64.86 -50.20 9.25
N ASP A 161 64.63 -51.50 9.13
CA ASP A 161 65.45 -52.52 9.78
C ASP A 161 66.84 -52.69 9.10
N GLN A 162 67.06 -52.04 7.94
CA GLN A 162 68.35 -51.95 7.22
C GLN A 162 69.10 -50.61 7.41
N SER A 163 68.51 -49.62 8.10
CA SER A 163 69.18 -48.33 8.37
C SER A 163 70.12 -48.38 9.58
N ASP A 164 71.21 -47.62 9.48
CA ASP A 164 72.37 -47.51 10.40
C ASP A 164 71.99 -47.38 11.90
N PRO A 165 72.81 -47.87 12.87
CA PRO A 165 72.40 -48.13 14.26
C PRO A 165 72.22 -46.87 15.14
N LEU A 166 72.10 -45.69 14.54
CA LEU A 166 71.82 -44.41 15.20
C LEU A 166 70.31 -44.17 15.46
N GLY A 167 69.42 -45.07 15.03
CA GLY A 167 68.01 -45.12 15.48
C GLY A 167 67.05 -44.10 14.84
N ASP A 168 67.49 -43.34 13.84
CA ASP A 168 66.66 -42.38 13.08
C ASP A 168 65.88 -43.09 11.95
N TYR A 169 64.56 -43.21 12.10
CA TYR A 169 63.66 -43.78 11.09
C TYR A 169 63.29 -42.72 10.04
N VAL A 170 63.57 -42.97 8.76
CA VAL A 170 63.40 -41.99 7.68
C VAL A 170 62.31 -42.43 6.70
N CYS A 171 61.44 -41.52 6.26
CA CYS A 171 60.50 -41.81 5.17
C CYS A 171 61.24 -41.86 3.80
N PRO A 172 61.14 -42.96 3.01
CA PRO A 172 61.82 -43.08 1.73
C PRO A 172 61.49 -41.96 0.72
N GLN A 173 60.23 -41.49 0.73
CA GLN A 173 59.68 -40.63 -0.32
C GLN A 173 59.90 -39.14 -0.05
N CYS A 174 59.72 -38.67 1.19
CA CYS A 174 59.91 -37.25 1.56
C CYS A 174 61.08 -36.99 2.54
N ARG A 175 61.85 -38.02 2.91
CA ARG A 175 63.04 -37.95 3.78
C ARG A 175 62.85 -37.34 5.18
N LYS A 176 61.60 -37.16 5.63
CA LYS A 176 61.29 -36.74 7.01
C LYS A 176 61.78 -37.81 8.00
N ARG A 177 62.53 -37.40 9.02
CA ARG A 177 63.13 -38.27 10.05
C ARG A 177 62.28 -38.35 11.32
N SER A 178 62.40 -39.46 12.04
CA SER A 178 61.79 -39.71 13.36
C SER A 178 62.79 -40.43 14.27
N ARG A 179 63.01 -39.91 15.48
CA ARG A 179 63.92 -40.49 16.48
C ARG A 179 63.36 -41.73 17.21
N THR A 180 62.13 -42.12 16.90
CA THR A 180 61.43 -43.30 17.42
C THR A 180 60.70 -43.99 16.27
N ARG A 181 60.54 -45.33 16.35
CA ARG A 181 59.89 -46.13 15.28
C ARG A 181 58.47 -45.59 15.04
N PRO A 182 58.16 -45.02 13.86
CA PRO A 182 56.84 -44.44 13.62
C PRO A 182 55.77 -45.52 13.72
N VAL A 183 54.67 -45.23 14.44
CA VAL A 183 53.50 -46.12 14.47
C VAL A 183 52.92 -46.17 13.06
N LEU A 184 53.09 -47.31 12.39
CA LEU A 184 52.57 -47.56 11.06
C LEU A 184 51.05 -47.66 11.16
N GLN A 185 50.36 -46.66 10.63
CA GLN A 185 48.91 -46.67 10.54
C GLN A 185 48.51 -47.60 9.40
N GLN A 186 47.88 -48.74 9.71
CA GLN A 186 47.11 -49.47 8.71
C GLN A 186 45.90 -48.59 8.32
N PRO A 187 45.64 -48.36 7.02
CA PRO A 187 44.34 -47.90 6.61
C PRO A 187 43.37 -49.03 6.96
N LYS A 188 42.50 -48.78 7.94
CA LYS A 188 41.49 -49.75 8.36
C LYS A 188 40.55 -50.02 7.18
N VAL A 189 40.76 -51.14 6.50
CA VAL A 189 39.68 -51.86 5.83
C VAL A 189 38.98 -52.68 6.92
N SER A 190 38.26 -51.97 7.79
CA SER A 190 37.14 -52.57 8.51
C SER A 190 36.00 -52.74 7.52
N ASP A 191 35.21 -53.81 7.66
CA ASP A 191 33.91 -53.90 6.99
C ASP A 191 33.15 -52.59 7.23
N SER A 192 32.87 -51.86 6.14
CA SER A 192 32.14 -50.60 6.23
C SER A 192 30.70 -50.92 6.56
N THR A 193 30.33 -50.74 7.84
CA THR A 193 28.93 -50.62 8.22
C THR A 193 28.28 -49.52 7.38
N SER A 194 27.00 -49.69 7.04
CA SER A 194 26.26 -48.73 6.18
C SER A 194 26.40 -47.28 6.62
N ASP A 195 26.58 -47.05 7.92
CA ASP A 195 26.60 -45.72 8.53
C ASP A 195 27.92 -44.96 8.27
N ASP A 196 29.04 -45.65 8.01
CA ASP A 196 30.32 -45.01 7.64
C ASP A 196 30.24 -44.34 6.25
N VAL A 197 29.52 -44.98 5.32
CA VAL A 197 29.22 -44.40 4.00
C VAL A 197 28.33 -43.18 4.13
N VAL A 198 27.26 -43.25 4.93
CA VAL A 198 26.34 -42.12 5.18
C VAL A 198 27.09 -40.92 5.75
N LEU A 199 27.88 -41.13 6.82
CA LEU A 199 28.70 -40.08 7.44
C LEU A 199 29.68 -39.43 6.45
N ARG A 200 30.33 -40.23 5.61
CA ARG A 200 31.27 -39.73 4.60
C ARG A 200 30.57 -38.89 3.53
N THR A 201 29.38 -39.31 3.10
CA THR A 201 28.54 -38.57 2.13
C THR A 201 28.01 -37.27 2.72
N ILE A 202 27.56 -37.26 3.99
CA ILE A 202 27.15 -36.02 4.70
C ILE A 202 28.29 -35.01 4.73
N VAL A 203 29.50 -35.42 5.12
CA VAL A 203 30.68 -34.53 5.19
C VAL A 203 31.09 -34.03 3.81
N GLY A 204 31.05 -34.90 2.79
CA GLY A 204 31.29 -34.52 1.39
C GLY A 204 30.30 -33.47 0.89
N HIS A 205 29.01 -33.72 1.10
CA HIS A 205 27.92 -32.83 0.70
C HIS A 205 28.00 -31.47 1.44
N LYS A 206 28.21 -31.44 2.76
CA LYS A 206 28.45 -30.20 3.53
C LYS A 206 29.61 -29.38 2.95
N SER A 207 30.73 -30.03 2.59
CA SER A 207 31.89 -29.35 1.99
C SER A 207 31.60 -28.77 0.60
N ILE A 208 30.76 -29.45 -0.20
CA ILE A 208 30.31 -28.96 -1.52
C ILE A 208 29.35 -27.77 -1.34
N GLN A 209 28.36 -27.88 -0.46
CA GLN A 209 27.42 -26.78 -0.19
C GLN A 209 28.13 -25.55 0.39
N LYS A 210 29.10 -25.72 1.29
CA LYS A 210 29.93 -24.60 1.77
C LYS A 210 30.53 -23.83 0.61
N LYS A 211 31.25 -24.51 -0.29
CA LYS A 211 31.91 -23.86 -1.45
C LYS A 211 30.92 -23.20 -2.40
N LYS A 212 29.71 -23.73 -2.55
CA LYS A 212 28.63 -23.12 -3.37
C LYS A 212 28.06 -21.84 -2.75
N CYS A 213 28.01 -21.74 -1.42
CA CYS A 213 27.35 -20.62 -0.70
C CYS A 213 28.31 -19.62 -0.02
N GLU A 214 29.61 -19.91 0.06
CA GLU A 214 30.63 -19.07 0.73
C GLU A 214 30.82 -17.67 0.09
N TYR A 215 30.47 -17.52 -1.18
CA TYR A 215 30.70 -16.31 -1.97
C TYR A 215 29.42 -15.81 -2.67
N LEU A 216 29.18 -14.49 -2.63
CA LEU A 216 28.07 -13.86 -3.35
C LEU A 216 28.53 -13.37 -4.73
N PHE A 217 27.77 -13.68 -5.78
CA PHE A 217 28.04 -13.21 -7.14
C PHE A 217 27.39 -11.84 -7.38
N GLU A 218 28.11 -10.74 -7.10
CA GLU A 218 27.69 -9.36 -7.43
C GLU A 218 27.78 -9.04 -8.94
N GLY A 219 27.22 -9.89 -9.81
CA GLY A 219 27.12 -9.68 -11.26
C GLY A 219 28.43 -9.66 -12.06
N ASN A 220 29.60 -9.82 -11.42
CA ASN A 220 30.89 -9.62 -12.06
C ASN A 220 31.78 -10.87 -12.00
N THR A 221 31.85 -11.61 -13.12
CA THR A 221 32.29 -13.03 -13.11
C THR A 221 33.79 -13.34 -13.14
N LEU A 222 34.70 -12.41 -13.50
CA LEU A 222 36.12 -12.74 -13.77
C LEU A 222 37.19 -11.80 -13.17
N ARG A 223 36.84 -10.84 -12.30
CA ARG A 223 37.83 -10.37 -11.32
C ARG A 223 37.81 -11.36 -10.15
N GLY A 224 38.97 -11.68 -9.57
CA GLY A 224 39.10 -12.55 -8.41
C GLY A 224 38.48 -12.02 -7.11
N ASP A 225 37.72 -10.92 -7.19
CA ASP A 225 37.03 -10.25 -6.09
C ASP A 225 35.72 -10.99 -5.73
N GLN A 226 35.82 -12.29 -5.42
CA GLN A 226 34.70 -13.01 -4.81
C GLN A 226 34.52 -12.51 -3.38
N THR A 227 33.50 -11.66 -3.15
CA THR A 227 33.20 -11.16 -1.81
C THR A 227 32.63 -12.30 -0.96
N PRO A 228 33.25 -12.67 0.18
CA PRO A 228 32.71 -13.68 1.07
C PRO A 228 31.33 -13.24 1.57
N LEU A 229 30.33 -14.11 1.52
CA LEU A 229 28.96 -13.78 1.90
C LEU A 229 28.90 -13.20 3.32
N ASN A 230 29.61 -13.83 4.26
CA ASN A 230 29.74 -13.40 5.66
C ASN A 230 30.31 -11.97 5.84
N ARG A 231 31.00 -11.39 4.84
CA ARG A 231 31.54 -10.02 4.93
C ARG A 231 30.48 -8.94 4.66
N ILE A 232 29.53 -9.22 3.77
CA ILE A 232 28.52 -8.25 3.30
C ILE A 232 27.10 -8.59 3.74
N TYR A 233 26.84 -9.82 4.20
CA TYR A 233 25.54 -10.22 4.69
C TYR A 233 25.13 -9.33 5.87
N THR A 234 23.95 -8.73 5.73
CA THR A 234 23.24 -8.00 6.78
C THR A 234 21.98 -8.79 7.04
N GLU A 235 21.71 -9.10 8.30
CA GLU A 235 20.58 -9.94 8.67
C GLU A 235 19.26 -9.28 8.24
N LEU A 236 18.42 -10.01 7.50
CA LEU A 236 17.14 -9.49 7.01
C LEU A 236 16.09 -9.54 8.12
N TYR A 237 15.22 -8.53 8.14
CA TYR A 237 14.05 -8.57 9.01
C TYR A 237 12.98 -9.49 8.39
N ILE A 238 12.77 -10.64 9.03
CA ILE A 238 11.80 -11.66 8.65
C ILE A 238 10.73 -11.73 9.75
N ILE A 239 9.47 -11.73 9.34
CA ILE A 239 8.31 -11.79 10.24
C ILE A 239 7.47 -13.04 9.98
N GLU A 240 6.70 -13.49 10.96
CA GLU A 240 5.61 -14.43 10.74
C GLU A 240 4.47 -13.75 9.96
N GLY A 241 4.06 -14.36 8.85
CA GLY A 241 3.15 -13.75 7.88
C GLY A 241 1.75 -14.38 7.89
N GLU A 242 0.73 -13.60 7.51
CA GLU A 242 -0.64 -14.09 7.43
C GLU A 242 -0.81 -15.16 6.31
N SER A 243 -1.63 -16.17 6.62
CA SER A 243 -1.91 -17.30 5.72
C SER A 243 -2.81 -16.94 4.55
N GLU A 244 -3.66 -15.92 4.70
CA GLU A 244 -4.63 -15.48 3.69
C GLU A 244 -4.26 -14.11 3.12
N GLY A 245 -4.11 -14.02 1.80
CA GLY A 245 -3.76 -12.78 1.11
C GLY A 245 -2.83 -13.02 -0.07
N VAL A 246 -3.38 -12.90 -1.29
CA VAL A 246 -2.58 -12.73 -2.51
C VAL A 246 -2.40 -11.23 -2.70
N ASN A 247 -1.25 -10.68 -2.28
CA ASN A 247 -0.92 -9.31 -2.64
C ASN A 247 -0.38 -9.29 -4.08
N GLU A 248 -1.18 -8.73 -4.99
CA GLU A 248 -0.86 -8.59 -6.41
C GLU A 248 -0.13 -7.28 -6.76
N GLU A 249 0.01 -6.32 -5.82
CA GLU A 249 0.53 -4.97 -6.06
C GLU A 249 2.00 -4.93 -6.48
N HIS A 250 2.40 -3.90 -7.23
CA HIS A 250 3.77 -3.73 -7.70
C HIS A 250 4.77 -3.52 -6.55
N GLU A 251 5.97 -4.08 -6.70
CA GLU A 251 6.97 -4.18 -5.63
C GLU A 251 7.40 -2.83 -5.05
N VAL A 252 7.47 -1.79 -5.90
CA VAL A 252 7.79 -0.42 -5.48
C VAL A 252 6.66 0.20 -4.66
N LEU A 253 5.40 -0.03 -5.04
CA LEU A 253 4.23 0.42 -4.27
C LEU A 253 4.17 -0.31 -2.92
N GLN A 254 4.38 -1.63 -2.90
CA GLN A 254 4.40 -2.41 -1.66
C GLN A 254 5.44 -1.87 -0.66
N MET A 255 6.62 -1.41 -1.09
CA MET A 255 7.58 -0.76 -0.19
C MET A 255 7.06 0.57 0.37
N GLU A 256 6.53 1.43 -0.49
CA GLU A 256 6.00 2.73 -0.10
C GLU A 256 4.80 2.60 0.84
N THR A 257 4.03 1.52 0.74
CA THR A 257 2.91 1.23 1.64
C THR A 257 3.36 0.52 2.91
N LYS A 258 4.23 -0.50 2.85
CA LYS A 258 4.74 -1.23 4.04
C LYS A 258 5.60 -0.37 4.96
N SER A 259 6.42 0.53 4.41
CA SER A 259 7.12 1.55 5.21
C SER A 259 6.17 2.52 5.94
N ARG A 260 4.91 2.63 5.51
CA ARG A 260 3.85 3.41 6.17
C ARG A 260 2.95 2.58 7.08
N THR A 261 3.00 1.25 7.04
CA THR A 261 2.08 0.36 7.77
C THR A 261 2.75 -0.61 8.76
N GLN A 262 4.08 -0.62 8.89
CA GLN A 262 4.83 -1.41 9.89
C GLN A 262 4.07 -1.56 11.20
N SER A 263 3.67 -2.81 11.49
CA SER A 263 2.77 -3.20 12.55
C SER A 263 3.59 -3.71 13.73
N SER A 264 3.23 -3.31 14.94
CA SER A 264 3.86 -3.80 16.18
C SER A 264 3.41 -5.20 16.59
N GLN A 265 2.62 -5.88 15.75
CA GLN A 265 2.17 -7.26 15.99
C GLN A 265 3.02 -8.29 15.23
N ASP A 266 3.96 -7.83 14.40
CA ASP A 266 4.77 -8.67 13.52
C ASP A 266 5.82 -9.45 14.33
N ILE A 267 5.61 -10.76 14.54
CA ILE A 267 6.56 -11.58 15.30
C ILE A 267 7.82 -11.79 14.47
N SER A 268 8.94 -11.20 14.89
CA SER A 268 10.25 -11.38 14.28
C SER A 268 10.73 -12.83 14.40
N VAL A 269 11.14 -13.42 13.27
CA VAL A 269 11.64 -14.80 13.19
C VAL A 269 13.09 -14.76 12.72
N ASN A 270 14.03 -15.33 13.47
CA ASN A 270 15.40 -15.48 12.97
C ASN A 270 15.40 -16.49 11.81
N CYS A 271 16.11 -16.20 10.72
CA CYS A 271 16.23 -17.10 9.57
C CYS A 271 16.69 -18.52 9.98
N ASN A 272 17.65 -18.61 10.90
CA ASN A 272 18.17 -19.88 11.40
C ASN A 272 17.18 -20.63 12.31
N ASP A 273 16.12 -19.98 12.79
CA ASP A 273 15.09 -20.53 13.69
C ASP A 273 13.73 -20.73 13.00
N ILE A 274 13.66 -20.61 11.66
CA ILE A 274 12.42 -20.69 10.88
C ILE A 274 11.56 -21.93 11.19
N PHE A 275 12.20 -23.09 11.43
CA PHE A 275 11.55 -24.37 11.75
C PHE A 275 11.31 -24.59 13.26
N LYS A 276 11.72 -23.66 14.13
CA LYS A 276 11.52 -23.78 15.58
C LYS A 276 10.19 -23.13 16.01
N PRO A 277 9.45 -23.76 16.95
CA PRO A 277 8.28 -23.13 17.55
C PRO A 277 8.69 -21.89 18.36
N LEU A 278 7.88 -20.84 18.29
CA LEU A 278 8.11 -19.60 19.03
C LEU A 278 7.86 -19.83 20.53
N THR A 279 8.88 -19.58 21.35
CA THR A 279 8.81 -19.78 22.81
C THR A 279 8.41 -18.51 23.59
N THR A 280 8.04 -17.43 22.89
CA THR A 280 7.90 -16.08 23.46
C THR A 280 6.52 -15.46 23.28
N GLN A 281 5.50 -16.04 23.92
CA GLN A 281 4.36 -15.32 24.52
C GLN A 281 3.52 -16.25 25.42
N GLU A 282 2.74 -15.67 26.33
CA GLU A 282 1.96 -16.39 27.36
C GLU A 282 0.97 -17.40 26.76
N PRO A 283 0.61 -18.47 27.50
CA PRO A 283 -0.21 -19.58 26.98
C PRO A 283 -1.66 -19.13 26.74
N ARG A 284 -1.94 -18.63 25.54
CA ARG A 284 -3.29 -18.59 24.99
C ARG A 284 -3.74 -20.01 24.67
N GLU A 285 -4.94 -20.36 25.11
CA GLU A 285 -5.43 -21.74 25.04
C GLU A 285 -5.58 -22.23 23.59
N LYS A 286 -5.14 -23.47 23.36
CA LYS A 286 -5.41 -24.33 22.19
C LYS A 286 -4.66 -24.01 20.88
N SER A 287 -3.41 -24.46 20.84
CA SER A 287 -3.03 -25.48 19.86
C SER A 287 -2.12 -26.53 20.53
N LYS A 288 -2.13 -27.77 20.03
CA LYS A 288 -1.05 -28.71 20.36
C LYS A 288 0.23 -28.18 19.69
N GLY A 289 1.39 -28.53 20.22
CA GLY A 289 2.67 -28.24 19.55
C GLY A 289 2.75 -29.01 18.24
N GLU A 290 2.25 -28.41 17.16
CA GLU A 290 2.37 -28.94 15.80
C GLU A 290 3.79 -28.72 15.30
N GLU A 291 4.38 -29.79 14.79
CA GLU A 291 5.75 -29.79 14.29
C GLU A 291 5.80 -29.02 12.96
N ILE A 292 6.63 -27.96 12.91
CA ILE A 292 6.73 -27.08 11.74
C ILE A 292 7.49 -27.84 10.65
N ARG A 293 6.77 -28.52 9.75
CA ARG A 293 7.35 -29.28 8.64
C ARG A 293 7.55 -28.42 7.39
N THR A 294 6.55 -27.63 7.03
CA THR A 294 6.51 -26.90 5.76
C THR A 294 6.44 -25.39 5.97
N VAL A 295 7.42 -24.67 5.42
CA VAL A 295 7.55 -23.21 5.53
C VAL A 295 7.46 -22.58 4.14
N LEU A 296 6.60 -21.57 3.98
CA LEU A 296 6.57 -20.70 2.80
C LEU A 296 7.03 -19.29 3.16
N THR A 297 8.17 -18.87 2.61
CA THR A 297 8.69 -17.51 2.78
C THR A 297 8.32 -16.62 1.58
N LYS A 298 7.48 -15.62 1.86
CA LYS A 298 7.05 -14.58 0.92
C LYS A 298 8.06 -13.41 0.89
N GLY A 299 8.14 -12.69 -0.23
CA GLY A 299 8.86 -11.41 -0.32
C GLY A 299 8.98 -10.91 -1.76
N ILE A 300 9.11 -9.59 -1.96
CA ILE A 300 9.26 -8.96 -3.29
C ILE A 300 10.58 -9.36 -3.99
N ALA A 301 10.76 -9.08 -5.28
CA ALA A 301 12.04 -9.32 -5.95
C ALA A 301 13.17 -8.47 -5.34
N GLY A 302 14.41 -8.94 -5.50
CA GLY A 302 15.60 -8.31 -4.92
C GLY A 302 15.70 -8.33 -3.39
N ILE A 303 14.63 -8.66 -2.64
CA ILE A 303 14.55 -8.47 -1.18
C ILE A 303 15.51 -9.34 -0.36
N GLY A 304 16.08 -10.37 -0.99
CA GLY A 304 17.10 -11.23 -0.40
C GLY A 304 16.72 -12.71 -0.22
N LYS A 305 15.54 -13.17 -0.67
CA LYS A 305 15.07 -14.57 -0.56
C LYS A 305 16.15 -15.63 -0.79
N THR A 306 16.75 -15.65 -1.99
CA THR A 306 17.84 -16.57 -2.35
C THR A 306 19.11 -16.38 -1.50
N VAL A 307 19.40 -15.15 -1.08
CA VAL A 307 20.57 -14.83 -0.23
C VAL A 307 20.37 -15.35 1.19
N SER A 308 19.14 -15.31 1.73
CA SER A 308 18.79 -15.95 3.00
C SER A 308 18.95 -17.47 2.95
N VAL A 309 18.52 -18.10 1.85
CA VAL A 309 18.74 -19.54 1.61
C VAL A 309 20.24 -19.87 1.57
N GLN A 310 21.02 -19.12 0.79
CA GLN A 310 22.48 -19.30 0.72
C GLN A 310 23.15 -19.12 2.08
N LYS A 311 22.74 -18.10 2.86
CA LYS A 311 23.29 -17.87 4.20
C LYS A 311 22.93 -18.98 5.19
N PHE A 312 21.69 -19.45 5.19
CA PHE A 312 21.22 -20.56 6.03
C PHE A 312 22.01 -21.85 5.75
N ILE A 313 22.25 -22.16 4.47
CA ILE A 313 23.06 -23.32 4.05
C ILE A 313 24.53 -23.13 4.44
N LEU A 314 25.07 -21.92 4.30
CA LEU A 314 26.43 -21.61 4.73
C LEU A 314 26.59 -21.79 6.25
N ASP A 315 25.67 -21.29 7.07
CA ASP A 315 25.69 -21.47 8.53
C ASP A 315 25.66 -22.96 8.93
N TRP A 316 24.79 -23.74 8.30
CA TRP A 316 24.74 -25.19 8.49
C TRP A 316 26.04 -25.90 8.04
N ALA A 317 26.62 -25.50 6.92
CA ALA A 317 27.84 -26.11 6.39
C ALA A 317 29.12 -25.67 7.15
N GLU A 318 29.09 -24.50 7.79
CA GLU A 318 30.14 -24.02 8.72
C GLU A 318 30.01 -24.61 10.13
N GLY A 319 28.89 -25.25 10.45
CA GLY A 319 28.66 -25.87 11.76
C GLY A 319 28.06 -24.95 12.82
N THR A 320 27.58 -23.74 12.44
CA THR A 320 27.13 -22.72 13.40
C THR A 320 25.70 -22.95 13.87
N THR A 321 24.80 -23.41 13.00
CA THR A 321 23.37 -23.65 13.31
C THR A 321 22.88 -24.96 12.70
N ASN A 322 21.67 -25.40 13.07
CA ASN A 322 20.89 -26.44 12.38
C ASN A 322 21.59 -27.80 12.13
N GLN A 323 22.52 -28.18 13.01
CA GLN A 323 23.27 -29.45 12.93
C GLN A 323 22.43 -30.73 13.18
N HIS A 324 21.14 -30.59 13.44
CA HIS A 324 20.18 -31.71 13.49
C HIS A 324 19.71 -32.17 12.10
N ILE A 325 20.14 -31.49 11.04
CA ILE A 325 19.85 -31.80 9.64
C ILE A 325 21.09 -32.41 9.00
N ASP A 326 20.93 -33.61 8.41
CA ASP A 326 21.99 -34.37 7.75
C ASP A 326 22.26 -33.87 6.32
N PHE A 327 21.19 -33.51 5.60
CA PHE A 327 21.25 -33.08 4.19
C PHE A 327 20.38 -31.84 3.93
N MET A 328 20.92 -30.88 3.15
CA MET A 328 20.21 -29.68 2.71
C MET A 328 20.23 -29.56 1.18
N PHE A 329 19.09 -29.80 0.54
CA PHE A 329 18.94 -29.79 -0.91
C PHE A 329 18.27 -28.51 -1.38
N ALA A 330 19.06 -27.50 -1.74
CA ALA A 330 18.60 -26.30 -2.42
C ALA A 330 18.37 -26.56 -3.92
N LEU A 331 17.10 -26.67 -4.31
CA LEU A 331 16.64 -26.96 -5.66
C LEU A 331 15.88 -25.74 -6.20
N PRO A 332 16.53 -24.88 -7.01
CA PRO A 332 15.85 -23.74 -7.63
C PRO A 332 14.74 -24.24 -8.58
N LEU A 333 13.50 -23.82 -8.35
CA LEU A 333 12.35 -24.24 -9.16
C LEU A 333 12.47 -23.80 -10.63
N ARG A 334 13.28 -22.77 -10.87
CA ARG A 334 13.74 -22.35 -12.20
C ARG A 334 14.54 -23.41 -12.95
N GLU A 335 15.42 -24.15 -12.27
CA GLU A 335 16.24 -25.20 -12.88
C GLU A 335 15.39 -26.44 -13.13
N LEU A 336 14.50 -26.77 -12.19
CA LEU A 336 13.53 -27.87 -12.30
C LEU A 336 12.57 -27.70 -13.50
N ASN A 337 12.32 -26.47 -13.97
CA ASN A 337 11.59 -26.21 -15.22
C ASN A 337 12.23 -26.85 -16.46
N LEU A 338 13.56 -27.05 -16.49
CA LEU A 338 14.27 -27.68 -17.61
C LEU A 338 14.02 -29.19 -17.67
N LEU A 339 13.59 -29.79 -16.56
CA LEU A 339 13.34 -31.22 -16.40
C LEU A 339 11.85 -31.58 -16.49
N LYS A 340 10.96 -30.59 -16.69
CA LYS A 340 9.49 -30.74 -16.64
C LYS A 340 8.92 -31.83 -17.56
N ASP A 341 9.54 -32.03 -18.73
CA ASP A 341 9.07 -32.94 -19.79
C ASP A 341 9.67 -34.36 -19.64
N ARG A 342 10.40 -34.62 -18.55
CA ARG A 342 11.03 -35.90 -18.22
C ARG A 342 10.42 -36.49 -16.95
N GLN A 343 10.65 -37.79 -16.75
CA GLN A 343 10.33 -38.47 -15.51
C GLN A 343 11.61 -38.91 -14.79
N TYR A 344 11.58 -38.76 -13.47
CA TYR A 344 12.66 -39.08 -12.55
C TYR A 344 12.06 -39.78 -11.32
N SER A 345 12.82 -40.62 -10.64
CA SER A 345 12.56 -40.93 -9.23
C SER A 345 13.11 -39.82 -8.35
N LEU A 346 12.69 -39.69 -7.09
CA LEU A 346 13.23 -38.66 -6.21
C LEU A 346 14.75 -38.84 -6.03
N HIS A 347 15.19 -40.08 -5.87
CA HIS A 347 16.62 -40.42 -5.79
C HIS A 347 17.38 -40.05 -7.08
N GLY A 348 16.83 -40.39 -8.24
CA GLY A 348 17.45 -40.05 -9.54
C GLY A 348 17.48 -38.55 -9.81
N LEU A 349 16.48 -37.80 -9.37
CA LEU A 349 16.47 -36.34 -9.43
C LEU A 349 17.59 -35.76 -8.55
N LEU A 350 17.74 -36.24 -7.31
CA LEU A 350 18.78 -35.76 -6.40
C LEU A 350 20.19 -36.09 -6.90
N GLN A 351 20.42 -37.26 -7.51
CA GLN A 351 21.71 -37.62 -8.13
C GLN A 351 22.09 -36.74 -9.34
N GLU A 352 21.11 -36.14 -10.02
CA GLU A 352 21.36 -35.21 -11.14
C GLU A 352 21.88 -33.85 -10.64
N PHE A 353 21.37 -33.35 -9.49
CA PHE A 353 21.80 -32.09 -8.88
C PHE A 353 23.00 -32.23 -7.93
N TYR A 354 23.16 -33.41 -7.30
CA TYR A 354 24.18 -33.73 -6.30
C TYR A 354 24.84 -35.09 -6.63
N PRO A 355 25.81 -35.11 -7.57
CA PRO A 355 26.48 -36.35 -7.98
C PRO A 355 27.21 -37.09 -6.86
N GLU A 356 27.49 -36.44 -5.73
CA GLU A 356 28.04 -37.05 -4.52
C GLU A 356 27.10 -38.07 -3.85
N LEU A 357 25.80 -38.07 -4.19
CA LEU A 357 24.81 -39.01 -3.66
C LEU A 357 24.75 -40.35 -4.43
N LYS A 358 25.65 -40.57 -5.41
CA LYS A 358 25.63 -41.79 -6.25
C LYS A 358 25.85 -43.09 -5.49
N ASP A 359 26.64 -43.05 -4.43
CA ASP A 359 27.00 -44.23 -3.63
C ASP A 359 26.07 -44.46 -2.41
N LEU A 360 25.02 -43.64 -2.27
CA LEU A 360 24.07 -43.70 -1.14
C LEU A 360 22.82 -44.51 -1.52
N ASP A 361 22.50 -45.57 -0.77
CA ASP A 361 21.27 -46.36 -0.99
C ASP A 361 20.03 -45.48 -0.71
N PRO A 362 19.06 -45.35 -1.65
CA PRO A 362 17.84 -44.59 -1.43
C PRO A 362 17.02 -45.04 -0.20
N LYS A 363 17.17 -46.29 0.26
CA LYS A 363 16.51 -46.77 1.50
C LYS A 363 17.07 -46.12 2.76
N LYS A 364 18.26 -45.53 2.71
CA LYS A 364 18.86 -44.78 3.82
C LYS A 364 18.30 -43.35 3.95
N PHE A 365 17.48 -42.90 3.00
CA PHE A 365 16.85 -41.58 3.09
C PHE A 365 15.83 -41.47 4.23
N ASP A 366 15.14 -42.56 4.59
CA ASP A 366 14.20 -42.57 5.73
C ASP A 366 14.93 -42.50 7.10
N ASP A 367 16.21 -42.87 7.16
CA ASP A 367 17.06 -42.81 8.35
C ASP A 367 17.70 -41.42 8.58
N CYS A 368 17.60 -40.49 7.62
CA CYS A 368 18.30 -39.20 7.64
C CYS A 368 17.35 -38.01 7.78
N GLN A 369 17.71 -37.01 8.58
CA GLN A 369 16.93 -35.77 8.67
C GLN A 369 17.27 -34.84 7.50
N MET A 370 16.31 -34.63 6.61
CA MET A 370 16.49 -33.87 5.37
C MET A 370 15.74 -32.54 5.36
N LEU A 371 16.33 -31.54 4.69
CA LEU A 371 15.67 -30.29 4.34
C LEU A 371 15.72 -30.07 2.82
N PHE A 372 14.55 -29.91 2.21
CA PHE A 372 14.41 -29.50 0.80
C PHE A 372 14.10 -28.01 0.74
N VAL A 373 14.91 -27.23 0.02
CA VAL A 373 14.67 -25.80 -0.20
C VAL A 373 14.31 -25.56 -1.66
N PHE A 374 13.04 -25.26 -1.92
CA PHE A 374 12.51 -24.91 -3.23
C PHE A 374 12.55 -23.39 -3.44
N ASP A 375 13.65 -22.89 -4.03
CA ASP A 375 13.84 -21.45 -4.25
C ASP A 375 13.12 -20.97 -5.53
N GLY A 376 12.32 -19.91 -5.45
CA GLY A 376 11.71 -19.24 -6.60
C GLY A 376 10.41 -19.87 -7.15
N LEU A 377 9.39 -20.08 -6.31
CA LEU A 377 8.08 -20.62 -6.73
C LEU A 377 7.37 -19.75 -7.79
N ASP A 378 7.57 -18.43 -7.76
CA ASP A 378 7.06 -17.53 -8.78
C ASP A 378 7.73 -17.73 -10.16
N GLU A 379 8.97 -18.23 -10.19
CA GLU A 379 9.69 -18.60 -11.42
C GLU A 379 9.32 -20.01 -11.94
N SER A 380 8.54 -20.79 -11.17
CA SER A 380 8.13 -22.13 -11.57
C SER A 380 7.05 -22.13 -12.66
N ARG A 381 7.30 -22.87 -13.73
CA ARG A 381 6.39 -23.23 -14.83
C ARG A 381 5.77 -24.63 -14.63
N LEU A 382 6.08 -25.30 -13.52
CA LEU A 382 5.52 -26.61 -13.17
C LEU A 382 4.07 -26.43 -12.67
N GLN A 383 3.12 -27.16 -13.26
CA GLN A 383 1.76 -27.26 -12.73
C GLN A 383 1.77 -28.28 -11.59
N LEU A 384 1.95 -27.81 -10.35
CA LEU A 384 1.97 -28.66 -9.16
C LEU A 384 0.62 -29.39 -9.02
N ASN A 385 0.64 -30.72 -9.01
CA ASN A 385 -0.57 -31.54 -8.90
C ASN A 385 -0.64 -32.18 -7.50
N PHE A 386 -1.60 -31.72 -6.70
CA PHE A 386 -1.83 -32.20 -5.33
C PHE A 386 -2.85 -33.35 -5.25
N SER A 387 -3.32 -33.88 -6.38
CA SER A 387 -4.33 -34.95 -6.43
C SER A 387 -3.73 -36.37 -6.43
N GLU A 388 -2.49 -36.52 -6.92
CA GLU A 388 -1.84 -37.82 -7.12
C GLU A 388 -0.89 -38.14 -5.97
N LYS A 389 -1.00 -39.34 -5.39
CA LYS A 389 -0.23 -39.77 -4.23
C LYS A 389 0.94 -40.69 -4.64
N LEU A 390 2.15 -40.31 -4.24
CA LEU A 390 3.38 -41.08 -4.43
C LEU A 390 4.13 -41.19 -3.10
N CYS A 391 4.55 -42.40 -2.72
CA CYS A 391 5.19 -42.67 -1.42
C CYS A 391 6.57 -43.33 -1.49
N ASP A 392 7.00 -43.80 -2.67
CA ASP A 392 8.29 -44.46 -2.85
C ASP A 392 9.27 -43.53 -3.57
N VAL A 393 10.45 -43.33 -2.98
CA VAL A 393 11.54 -42.50 -3.50
C VAL A 393 12.20 -43.05 -4.77
N THR A 394 12.00 -44.35 -5.07
CA THR A 394 12.56 -45.04 -6.24
C THR A 394 11.61 -45.08 -7.44
N THR A 395 10.31 -44.85 -7.24
CA THR A 395 9.32 -44.82 -8.33
C THR A 395 9.47 -43.56 -9.18
N SER A 396 9.58 -43.74 -10.49
CA SER A 396 9.66 -42.62 -11.45
C SER A 396 8.31 -41.94 -11.66
N SER A 397 8.33 -40.60 -11.64
CA SER A 397 7.18 -39.75 -11.97
C SER A 397 7.64 -38.41 -12.56
N SER A 398 6.72 -37.55 -12.98
CA SER A 398 7.08 -36.20 -13.46
C SER A 398 7.44 -35.27 -12.29
N VAL A 399 8.34 -34.32 -12.54
CA VAL A 399 8.95 -33.46 -11.52
C VAL A 399 7.92 -32.68 -10.69
N ASN A 400 6.80 -32.27 -11.30
CA ASN A 400 5.70 -31.58 -10.61
C ASN A 400 4.97 -32.48 -9.58
N ILE A 401 4.93 -33.80 -9.79
CA ILE A 401 4.32 -34.79 -8.87
C ILE A 401 5.29 -35.12 -7.72
N LEU A 402 6.60 -35.20 -8.00
CA LEU A 402 7.61 -35.39 -6.95
C LEU A 402 7.59 -34.23 -5.94
N ILE A 403 7.58 -32.99 -6.43
CA ILE A 403 7.60 -31.79 -5.60
C ILE A 403 6.29 -31.65 -4.79
N SER A 404 5.13 -31.87 -5.41
CA SER A 404 3.86 -31.81 -4.68
C SER A 404 3.78 -32.87 -3.58
N ASN A 405 4.25 -34.11 -3.84
CA ASN A 405 4.23 -35.17 -2.84
C ASN A 405 5.25 -34.97 -1.70
N LEU A 406 6.38 -34.30 -1.96
CA LEU A 406 7.29 -33.83 -0.91
C LEU A 406 6.64 -32.76 -0.03
N ILE A 407 5.97 -31.76 -0.64
CA ILE A 407 5.23 -30.72 0.09
C ILE A 407 4.12 -31.35 0.95
N GLN A 408 3.37 -32.32 0.40
CA GLN A 408 2.32 -33.04 1.11
C GLN A 408 2.82 -33.97 2.23
N GLY A 409 4.10 -34.36 2.22
CA GLY A 409 4.64 -35.38 3.13
C GLY A 409 4.22 -36.81 2.78
N ASN A 410 3.80 -37.06 1.53
CA ASN A 410 3.62 -38.42 1.01
C ASN A 410 4.98 -39.06 0.68
N LEU A 411 5.94 -38.28 0.17
CA LEU A 411 7.35 -38.63 0.04
C LEU A 411 8.14 -38.04 1.22
N LEU A 412 9.03 -38.84 1.81
CA LEU A 412 9.88 -38.48 2.96
C LEU A 412 9.11 -37.66 4.03
N PRO A 413 8.21 -38.31 4.80
CA PRO A 413 7.34 -37.62 5.75
C PRO A 413 8.09 -36.81 6.81
N SER A 414 9.26 -37.28 7.26
CA SER A 414 10.16 -36.61 8.21
C SER A 414 10.91 -35.41 7.64
N ALA A 415 10.97 -35.26 6.31
CA ALA A 415 11.74 -34.19 5.69
C ALA A 415 11.07 -32.82 5.88
N LEU A 416 11.89 -31.83 6.25
CA LEU A 416 11.52 -30.43 6.29
C LEU A 416 11.47 -29.87 4.87
N VAL A 417 10.56 -28.93 4.62
CA VAL A 417 10.42 -28.27 3.31
C VAL A 417 10.34 -26.76 3.50
N TRP A 418 11.26 -26.03 2.87
CA TRP A 418 11.25 -24.58 2.78
C TRP A 418 11.00 -24.16 1.34
N THR A 419 10.00 -23.33 1.08
CA THR A 419 9.74 -22.75 -0.24
C THR A 419 9.86 -21.23 -0.19
N THR A 420 10.48 -20.61 -1.19
CA THR A 420 10.52 -19.14 -1.33
C THR A 420 9.65 -18.69 -2.51
N SER A 421 8.97 -17.55 -2.38
CA SER A 421 8.07 -17.03 -3.43
C SER A 421 7.90 -15.51 -3.37
N ARG A 422 7.59 -14.88 -4.50
CA ARG A 422 6.81 -13.62 -4.50
C ARG A 422 5.37 -13.86 -4.01
N PRO A 423 4.72 -12.88 -3.33
CA PRO A 423 3.37 -13.04 -2.79
C PRO A 423 2.34 -13.50 -3.81
N ALA A 424 2.37 -12.94 -5.03
CA ALA A 424 1.44 -13.25 -6.12
C ALA A 424 1.45 -14.72 -6.60
N ALA A 425 2.50 -15.50 -6.29
CA ALA A 425 2.59 -16.92 -6.63
C ALA A 425 2.50 -17.87 -5.43
N ALA A 426 2.34 -17.33 -4.21
CA ALA A 426 2.22 -18.13 -2.99
C ALA A 426 1.02 -19.09 -3.03
N ASN A 427 -0.06 -18.68 -3.70
CA ASN A 427 -1.28 -19.46 -3.92
C ASN A 427 -1.12 -20.69 -4.83
N LYS A 428 0.04 -20.89 -5.50
CA LYS A 428 0.35 -22.13 -6.23
C LYS A 428 0.43 -23.35 -5.29
N ILE A 429 0.61 -23.14 -3.98
CA ILE A 429 0.56 -24.18 -2.95
C ILE A 429 -0.67 -23.92 -2.06
N PRO A 430 -1.59 -24.89 -1.89
CA PRO A 430 -2.71 -24.76 -0.96
C PRO A 430 -2.26 -24.50 0.48
N SER A 431 -2.90 -23.54 1.16
CA SER A 431 -2.51 -23.09 2.52
C SER A 431 -2.50 -24.23 3.56
N HIS A 432 -3.38 -25.22 3.44
CA HIS A 432 -3.44 -26.37 4.35
C HIS A 432 -2.24 -27.34 4.26
N PHE A 433 -1.36 -27.20 3.25
CA PHE A 433 -0.08 -27.91 3.20
C PHE A 433 1.09 -27.09 3.77
N ILE A 434 0.84 -25.88 4.29
CA ILE A 434 1.87 -24.97 4.80
C ILE A 434 1.70 -24.85 6.32
N SER A 435 2.64 -25.39 7.10
CA SER A 435 2.67 -25.27 8.56
C SER A 435 2.93 -23.83 9.01
N ARG A 436 3.74 -23.08 8.24
CA ARG A 436 4.15 -21.72 8.58
C ARG A 436 4.34 -20.84 7.36
N VAL A 437 3.83 -19.62 7.41
CA VAL A 437 4.15 -18.56 6.45
C VAL A 437 5.07 -17.55 7.13
N THR A 438 6.13 -17.15 6.45
CA THR A 438 6.99 -16.03 6.88
C THR A 438 7.11 -15.01 5.76
N GLU A 439 7.42 -13.77 6.07
CA GLU A 439 7.64 -12.71 5.08
C GLU A 439 8.97 -11.99 5.33
N ILE A 440 9.78 -11.84 4.27
CA ILE A 440 10.97 -10.98 4.30
C ILE A 440 10.50 -9.55 4.01
N VAL A 441 10.58 -8.69 5.02
CA VAL A 441 10.12 -7.30 4.90
C VAL A 441 11.13 -6.48 4.09
N GLY A 442 12.42 -6.53 4.48
CA GLY A 442 13.52 -5.80 3.85
C GLY A 442 14.49 -5.22 4.87
N PHE A 443 15.33 -4.27 4.45
CA PHE A 443 16.22 -3.52 5.34
C PHE A 443 15.49 -2.37 6.04
N ASN A 444 15.49 -2.37 7.37
CA ASN A 444 15.21 -1.19 8.17
C ASN A 444 16.34 -0.14 8.04
N ASP A 445 16.14 1.05 8.59
CA ASP A 445 17.10 2.16 8.38
C ASP A 445 18.49 1.92 8.97
N SER A 446 18.65 1.11 10.03
CA SER A 446 19.98 0.74 10.54
C SER A 446 20.66 -0.33 9.67
N GLN A 447 19.90 -1.33 9.20
CA GLN A 447 20.38 -2.36 8.27
C GLN A 447 20.85 -1.78 6.92
N LYS A 448 20.16 -0.75 6.41
CA LYS A 448 20.60 0.00 5.21
C LYS A 448 22.02 0.55 5.39
N GLU A 449 22.27 1.21 6.52
CA GLU A 449 23.60 1.77 6.80
C GLU A 449 24.65 0.69 7.07
N GLU A 450 24.27 -0.38 7.78
CA GLU A 450 25.14 -1.52 8.07
C GLU A 450 25.64 -2.19 6.78
N TYR A 451 24.73 -2.49 5.84
CA TYR A 451 25.08 -3.04 4.53
C TYR A 451 26.02 -2.10 3.76
N LEU A 452 25.72 -0.80 3.72
CA LEU A 452 26.55 0.19 3.04
C LEU A 452 27.96 0.31 3.65
N ARG A 453 28.09 0.28 4.98
CA ARG A 453 29.39 0.27 5.69
C ARG A 453 30.15 -1.03 5.50
N LYS A 454 29.47 -2.19 5.52
CA LYS A 454 30.10 -3.50 5.25
C LYS A 454 30.66 -3.60 3.83
N ARG A 455 29.97 -3.02 2.85
CA ARG A 455 30.36 -3.05 1.43
C ARG A 455 31.43 -2.00 1.08
N ILE A 456 31.36 -0.80 1.64
CA ILE A 456 32.29 0.31 1.33
C ILE A 456 33.37 0.38 2.40
N SER A 457 34.59 -0.09 2.07
CA SER A 457 35.71 -0.18 3.04
C SER A 457 36.28 1.17 3.51
N ASP A 458 35.98 2.27 2.81
CA ASP A 458 36.33 3.64 3.22
C ASP A 458 35.15 4.26 3.98
N GLU A 459 35.32 4.47 5.29
CA GLU A 459 34.28 5.00 6.18
C GLU A 459 33.83 6.42 5.80
N ILE A 460 34.73 7.26 5.28
CA ILE A 460 34.40 8.62 4.84
C ILE A 460 33.56 8.56 3.58
N GLN A 461 33.92 7.68 2.63
CA GLN A 461 33.13 7.43 1.43
C GLN A 461 31.76 6.82 1.79
N ALA A 462 31.71 5.84 2.70
CA ALA A 462 30.48 5.21 3.16
C ALA A 462 29.52 6.23 3.77
N ASN A 463 30.00 7.07 4.70
CA ASN A 463 29.18 8.09 5.35
C ASN A 463 28.70 9.18 4.36
N ARG A 464 29.50 9.54 3.34
CA ARG A 464 29.05 10.44 2.26
C ARG A 464 27.96 9.81 1.39
N ILE A 465 28.08 8.52 1.05
CA ILE A 465 27.07 7.79 0.27
C ILE A 465 25.77 7.61 1.07
N ILE A 466 25.86 7.22 2.34
CA ILE A 466 24.71 7.12 3.25
C ILE A 466 24.00 8.47 3.37
N SER A 467 24.75 9.56 3.54
CA SER A 467 24.19 10.92 3.57
C SER A 467 23.44 11.28 2.28
N HIS A 468 24.02 11.02 1.11
CA HIS A 468 23.35 11.28 -0.18
C HIS A 468 22.11 10.39 -0.41
N ILE A 469 22.14 9.14 0.02
CA ILE A 469 20.96 8.27 -0.03
C ILE A 469 19.87 8.82 0.89
N LYS A 470 20.20 9.30 2.10
CA LYS A 470 19.24 9.93 3.02
C LYS A 470 18.65 11.24 2.50
N THR A 471 19.44 12.08 1.80
CA THR A 471 18.91 13.34 1.21
C THR A 471 17.92 13.08 0.07
N SER A 472 18.10 12.00 -0.71
CA SER A 472 17.12 11.59 -1.72
C SER A 472 16.16 10.53 -1.17
N ARG A 473 15.04 10.97 -0.59
CA ARG A 473 14.08 10.08 0.10
C ARG A 473 13.56 8.95 -0.79
N SER A 474 13.41 9.14 -2.10
CA SER A 474 13.09 8.05 -3.03
C SER A 474 14.17 6.97 -3.06
N LEU A 475 15.46 7.34 -3.14
CA LEU A 475 16.57 6.37 -3.05
C LEU A 475 16.59 5.69 -1.68
N HIS A 476 16.34 6.43 -0.60
CA HIS A 476 16.27 5.87 0.77
C HIS A 476 15.14 4.86 0.97
N ILE A 477 13.96 5.09 0.36
CA ILE A 477 12.85 4.13 0.37
C ILE A 477 13.23 2.90 -0.45
N MET A 478 13.72 3.07 -1.68
CA MET A 478 14.09 1.93 -2.54
C MET A 478 15.21 1.07 -1.93
N CYS A 479 16.16 1.68 -1.21
CA CYS A 479 17.16 0.98 -0.40
C CYS A 479 16.59 0.08 0.72
N HIS A 480 15.27 0.04 0.92
CA HIS A 480 14.64 -1.05 1.67
C HIS A 480 14.86 -2.43 1.02
N ILE A 481 14.98 -2.49 -0.31
CA ILE A 481 15.45 -3.70 -1.02
C ILE A 481 16.99 -3.69 -1.09
N PRO A 482 17.68 -4.76 -0.65
CA PRO A 482 19.14 -4.87 -0.74
C PRO A 482 19.71 -4.66 -2.15
N VAL A 483 18.98 -5.06 -3.20
CA VAL A 483 19.42 -4.84 -4.61
C VAL A 483 19.52 -3.35 -4.97
N PHE A 484 18.66 -2.49 -4.42
CA PHE A 484 18.75 -1.05 -4.63
C PHE A 484 19.90 -0.45 -3.82
N CYS A 485 20.20 -0.93 -2.61
CA CYS A 485 21.46 -0.58 -1.94
C CYS A 485 22.70 -0.97 -2.78
N TRP A 486 22.67 -2.15 -3.40
CA TRP A 486 23.74 -2.63 -4.28
C TRP A 486 23.93 -1.73 -5.50
N ILE A 487 22.85 -1.41 -6.24
CA ILE A 487 22.89 -0.46 -7.38
C ILE A 487 23.37 0.91 -6.90
N SER A 488 22.79 1.45 -5.83
CA SER A 488 23.08 2.80 -5.34
C SER A 488 24.53 2.97 -4.89
N ALA A 489 25.06 2.03 -4.12
CA ALA A 489 26.46 2.07 -3.72
C ALA A 489 27.42 1.91 -4.92
N THR A 490 27.08 1.07 -5.90
CA THR A 490 27.91 0.88 -7.11
C THR A 490 28.02 2.18 -7.93
N VAL A 491 26.89 2.85 -8.17
CA VAL A 491 26.85 4.13 -8.91
C VAL A 491 27.54 5.24 -8.14
N LEU A 492 27.17 5.45 -6.87
CA LEU A 492 27.67 6.57 -6.07
C LEU A 492 29.17 6.42 -5.75
N GLN A 493 29.68 5.19 -5.56
CA GLN A 493 31.11 4.96 -5.34
C GLN A 493 31.96 5.34 -6.56
N GLU A 494 31.54 4.94 -7.78
CA GLU A 494 32.30 5.26 -8.99
C GLU A 494 32.22 6.76 -9.34
N MET A 495 31.07 7.40 -9.13
CA MET A 495 30.93 8.85 -9.37
C MET A 495 31.71 9.69 -8.36
N LEU A 496 31.81 9.27 -7.09
CA LEU A 496 32.71 9.89 -6.11
C LEU A 496 34.19 9.66 -6.45
N ARG A 497 34.56 8.49 -6.99
CA ARG A 497 35.93 8.22 -7.48
C ARG A 497 36.33 9.13 -8.65
N GLN A 498 35.41 9.40 -9.57
CA GLN A 498 35.66 10.25 -10.74
C GLN A 498 35.57 11.76 -10.45
N ASN A 499 35.32 12.18 -9.19
CA ASN A 499 35.06 13.58 -8.82
C ASN A 499 33.95 14.25 -9.66
N CYS A 500 32.93 13.49 -10.06
CA CYS A 500 31.80 14.02 -10.82
C CYS A 500 31.09 15.13 -10.03
N LYS A 501 30.97 16.33 -10.64
CA LYS A 501 30.33 17.49 -10.00
C LYS A 501 28.81 17.34 -9.80
N MET A 502 28.18 16.42 -10.53
CA MET A 502 26.75 16.15 -10.45
C MET A 502 26.57 14.70 -10.00
N ILE A 503 26.03 14.52 -8.79
CA ILE A 503 25.59 13.22 -8.28
C ILE A 503 24.14 13.01 -8.73
N PRO A 504 23.70 11.78 -9.09
CA PRO A 504 22.35 11.56 -9.58
C PRO A 504 21.31 11.95 -8.53
N THR A 505 20.25 12.59 -9.02
CA THR A 505 19.12 13.11 -8.24
C THR A 505 17.83 12.36 -8.52
N THR A 506 17.67 11.84 -9.75
CA THR A 506 16.52 11.07 -10.20
C THR A 506 16.85 9.57 -10.32
N LEU A 507 15.82 8.71 -10.36
CA LEU A 507 16.06 7.27 -10.53
C LEU A 507 16.56 6.95 -11.93
N THR A 508 16.10 7.69 -12.94
CA THR A 508 16.57 7.54 -14.32
C THR A 508 18.06 7.84 -14.42
N GLU A 509 18.55 8.93 -13.83
CA GLU A 509 19.99 9.24 -13.79
C GLU A 509 20.79 8.10 -13.14
N MET A 510 20.31 7.53 -12.03
CA MET A 510 20.96 6.38 -11.39
C MET A 510 21.07 5.17 -12.32
N TYR A 511 20.02 4.86 -13.10
CA TYR A 511 20.02 3.70 -14.01
C TYR A 511 20.84 3.94 -15.28
N VAL A 512 20.86 5.16 -15.81
CA VAL A 512 21.75 5.55 -16.91
C VAL A 512 23.22 5.45 -16.47
N HIS A 513 23.58 5.98 -15.30
CA HIS A 513 24.94 5.82 -14.78
C HIS A 513 25.28 4.36 -14.45
N PHE A 514 24.34 3.56 -13.94
CA PHE A 514 24.54 2.12 -13.76
C PHE A 514 24.86 1.43 -15.09
N LEU A 515 24.10 1.69 -16.16
CA LEU A 515 24.36 1.17 -17.50
C LEU A 515 25.76 1.56 -18.02
N LEU A 516 26.15 2.83 -17.88
CA LEU A 516 27.48 3.31 -18.28
C LEU A 516 28.61 2.60 -17.52
N ILE A 517 28.45 2.41 -16.21
CA ILE A 517 29.42 1.71 -15.36
C ILE A 517 29.54 0.24 -15.77
N GLN A 518 28.43 -0.47 -15.99
CA GLN A 518 28.46 -1.86 -16.44
C GLN A 518 29.11 -2.00 -17.84
N THR A 519 28.87 -1.03 -18.74
CA THR A 519 29.50 -1.02 -20.08
C THR A 519 31.02 -0.81 -19.98
N LYS A 520 31.48 0.14 -19.15
CA LYS A 520 32.90 0.38 -18.86
C LYS A 520 33.58 -0.83 -18.20
N LEU A 521 32.87 -1.53 -17.31
CA LEU A 521 33.39 -2.76 -16.68
C LEU A 521 33.46 -3.94 -17.67
N LYS A 522 32.60 -3.99 -18.69
CA LYS A 522 32.69 -4.97 -19.79
C LYS A 522 33.92 -4.70 -20.66
N SER A 523 34.11 -3.48 -21.18
CA SER A 523 35.22 -3.20 -22.12
C SER A 523 36.57 -3.48 -21.48
N GLN A 524 36.80 -3.00 -20.25
CA GLN A 524 38.01 -3.28 -19.45
C GLN A 524 38.31 -4.77 -19.19
N LYS A 525 37.36 -5.67 -19.46
CA LYS A 525 37.41 -7.10 -19.12
C LYS A 525 37.51 -8.02 -20.34
N TYR A 526 37.07 -7.56 -21.51
CA TYR A 526 36.96 -8.39 -22.72
C TYR A 526 37.49 -7.74 -24.01
N GLU A 527 37.90 -6.47 -23.98
CA GLU A 527 38.37 -5.72 -25.15
C GLU A 527 39.81 -5.23 -24.92
N ASP A 528 40.72 -5.48 -25.88
CA ASP A 528 42.16 -5.12 -25.75
C ASP A 528 42.41 -3.60 -25.73
N SER A 529 41.44 -2.81 -26.20
CA SER A 529 41.48 -1.35 -26.19
C SER A 529 40.72 -0.78 -25.00
N VAL A 530 41.44 -0.09 -24.10
CA VAL A 530 40.84 0.64 -22.98
C VAL A 530 40.21 1.95 -23.47
N GLU A 531 39.12 1.86 -24.23
CA GLU A 531 38.27 3.03 -24.50
C GLU A 531 37.60 3.45 -23.19
N THR A 532 37.76 4.71 -22.84
CA THR A 532 37.27 5.31 -21.58
C THR A 532 36.14 6.29 -21.79
N ASP A 533 35.92 6.72 -23.04
CA ASP A 533 34.83 7.62 -23.38
C ASP A 533 33.46 6.92 -23.28
N PRO A 534 32.54 7.40 -22.41
CA PRO A 534 31.23 6.77 -22.22
C PRO A 534 30.39 6.70 -23.50
N GLN A 535 30.48 7.71 -24.37
CA GLN A 535 29.71 7.75 -25.61
C GLN A 535 30.16 6.65 -26.58
N ARG A 536 31.46 6.55 -26.87
CA ARG A 536 32.00 5.49 -27.75
C ARG A 536 31.72 4.08 -27.22
N LEU A 537 31.80 3.87 -25.90
CA LEU A 537 31.46 2.60 -25.28
C LEU A 537 29.99 2.22 -25.53
N LEU A 538 29.07 3.20 -25.48
CA LEU A 538 27.67 2.99 -25.86
C LEU A 538 27.50 2.75 -27.37
N GLU A 539 28.21 3.48 -28.23
CA GLU A 539 28.18 3.29 -29.69
C GLU A 539 28.61 1.87 -30.09
N MET A 540 29.73 1.38 -29.56
CA MET A 540 30.24 0.03 -29.80
C MET A 540 29.24 -1.06 -29.40
N ASN A 541 28.49 -0.85 -28.30
CA ASN A 541 27.54 -1.81 -27.74
C ASN A 541 26.08 -1.53 -28.13
N ARG A 542 25.85 -0.56 -29.02
CA ARG A 542 24.53 -0.06 -29.39
C ARG A 542 23.56 -1.15 -29.87
N THR A 543 23.98 -1.94 -30.84
CA THR A 543 23.12 -2.95 -31.50
C THR A 543 22.62 -3.99 -30.51
N ILE A 544 23.43 -4.39 -29.54
CA ILE A 544 23.02 -5.35 -28.52
C ILE A 544 22.14 -4.72 -27.44
N PHE A 545 22.47 -3.52 -26.96
CA PHE A 545 21.61 -2.85 -25.99
C PHE A 545 20.20 -2.58 -26.51
N LEU A 546 20.04 -2.25 -27.80
CA LEU A 546 18.72 -2.06 -28.41
C LEU A 546 17.92 -3.36 -28.53
N LYS A 547 18.57 -4.50 -28.83
CA LYS A 547 17.90 -5.81 -28.83
C LYS A 547 17.52 -6.27 -27.41
N ILE A 548 18.36 -6.00 -26.42
CA ILE A 548 18.06 -6.23 -25.00
C ILE A 548 16.88 -5.36 -24.55
N ALA A 549 16.81 -4.11 -25.01
CA ALA A 549 15.68 -3.21 -24.77
C ALA A 549 14.37 -3.75 -25.37
N GLU A 550 14.40 -4.23 -26.61
CA GLU A 550 13.26 -4.87 -27.27
C GLU A 550 12.77 -6.11 -26.53
N LEU A 551 13.70 -6.97 -26.12
CA LEU A 551 13.41 -8.17 -25.33
C LEU A 551 12.78 -7.80 -23.97
N ALA A 552 13.36 -6.83 -23.26
CA ALA A 552 12.85 -6.36 -21.98
C ALA A 552 11.38 -5.89 -22.09
N PHE A 553 11.07 -5.09 -23.12
CA PHE A 553 9.73 -4.61 -23.41
C PHE A 553 8.73 -5.74 -23.71
N LYS A 554 9.07 -6.65 -24.63
CA LYS A 554 8.21 -7.79 -24.98
C LYS A 554 7.93 -8.70 -23.79
N GLN A 555 8.96 -9.00 -22.99
CA GLN A 555 8.79 -9.86 -21.82
C GLN A 555 8.02 -9.16 -20.69
N LEU A 556 8.19 -7.84 -20.50
CA LEU A 556 7.44 -7.08 -19.51
C LEU A 556 5.94 -7.06 -19.83
N LEU A 557 5.56 -6.79 -21.09
CA LEU A 557 4.16 -6.85 -21.52
C LEU A 557 3.57 -8.26 -21.47
N GLY A 558 4.41 -9.29 -21.65
CA GLY A 558 4.03 -10.70 -21.47
C GLY A 558 3.95 -11.16 -20.01
N GLY A 559 4.25 -10.31 -19.02
CA GLY A 559 4.32 -10.67 -17.60
C GLY A 559 5.50 -11.61 -17.25
N ASN A 560 6.47 -11.77 -18.15
CA ASN A 560 7.59 -12.68 -18.02
C ASN A 560 8.81 -11.98 -17.40
N VAL A 561 9.31 -12.53 -16.29
CA VAL A 561 10.60 -12.15 -15.68
C VAL A 561 11.77 -12.97 -16.25
N MET A 562 11.46 -14.13 -16.85
CA MET A 562 12.40 -15.13 -17.31
C MET A 562 12.25 -15.39 -18.82
N PHE A 563 13.37 -15.48 -19.52
CA PHE A 563 13.42 -15.72 -20.97
C PHE A 563 14.51 -16.74 -21.34
N TYR A 564 14.34 -17.35 -22.52
CA TYR A 564 15.10 -18.52 -22.94
C TYR A 564 15.94 -18.20 -24.18
N GLU A 565 16.82 -19.12 -24.58
CA GLU A 565 17.59 -19.02 -25.82
C GLU A 565 16.67 -18.80 -27.04
N GLU A 566 15.50 -19.46 -27.10
CA GLU A 566 14.53 -19.24 -28.18
C GLU A 566 13.96 -17.82 -28.20
N ASP A 567 13.94 -17.11 -27.06
CA ASP A 567 13.48 -15.72 -26.97
C ASP A 567 14.59 -14.73 -27.32
N LEU A 568 15.85 -15.04 -26.96
CA LEU A 568 17.03 -14.31 -27.44
C LEU A 568 17.12 -14.36 -28.97
N GLN A 569 16.95 -15.55 -29.55
CA GLN A 569 16.98 -15.76 -31.00
C GLN A 569 15.85 -15.00 -31.73
N LYS A 570 14.63 -14.94 -31.17
CA LYS A 570 13.53 -14.09 -31.71
C LYS A 570 13.86 -12.60 -31.73
N CYS A 571 14.67 -12.13 -30.78
CA CYS A 571 15.20 -10.76 -30.74
C CYS A 571 16.56 -10.61 -31.45
N GLY A 572 17.05 -11.66 -32.14
CA GLY A 572 18.29 -11.66 -32.90
C GLY A 572 19.56 -11.48 -32.05
N ILE A 573 19.55 -11.88 -30.78
CA ILE A 573 20.69 -11.80 -29.84
C ILE A 573 21.46 -13.13 -29.89
N ASP A 574 22.79 -13.09 -30.07
CA ASP A 574 23.63 -14.29 -29.92
C ASP A 574 23.74 -14.63 -28.41
N VAL A 575 23.69 -15.93 -28.11
CA VAL A 575 23.84 -16.52 -26.78
C VAL A 575 25.11 -16.04 -26.07
N ARG A 576 26.22 -15.89 -26.80
CA ARG A 576 27.51 -15.38 -26.29
C ARG A 576 27.44 -13.89 -25.92
N ASP A 577 26.71 -13.16 -26.74
CA ASP A 577 26.44 -11.73 -26.64
C ASP A 577 25.64 -11.41 -25.36
N ALA A 578 24.65 -12.24 -25.02
CA ALA A 578 23.92 -12.13 -23.75
C ALA A 578 24.80 -12.45 -22.52
N THR A 579 25.71 -13.43 -22.61
CA THR A 579 26.65 -13.80 -21.54
C THR A 579 27.66 -12.70 -21.20
N LEU A 580 28.01 -11.83 -22.17
CA LEU A 580 28.98 -10.74 -21.99
C LEU A 580 28.51 -9.60 -21.07
N PHE A 581 27.20 -9.50 -20.77
CA PHE A 581 26.62 -8.43 -19.94
C PHE A 581 26.18 -8.90 -18.55
N SER A 582 27.02 -9.69 -17.86
CA SER A 582 26.70 -10.35 -16.58
C SER A 582 26.21 -9.44 -15.43
N GLY A 583 26.44 -8.12 -15.51
CA GLY A 583 25.94 -7.12 -14.57
C GLY A 583 24.65 -6.39 -14.96
N ILE A 584 24.03 -6.76 -16.09
CA ILE A 584 22.75 -6.24 -16.60
C ILE A 584 21.77 -7.40 -16.81
N CYS A 585 22.22 -8.41 -17.53
CA CYS A 585 21.55 -9.70 -17.71
C CYS A 585 22.39 -10.75 -17.00
N THR A 586 21.81 -11.43 -16.02
CA THR A 586 22.46 -12.58 -15.38
C THR A 586 22.19 -13.82 -16.21
N GLU A 587 23.25 -14.37 -16.82
CA GLU A 587 23.25 -15.80 -17.13
C GLU A 587 23.22 -16.55 -15.79
N ILE A 588 22.17 -17.32 -15.58
CA ILE A 588 21.88 -17.97 -14.30
C ILE A 588 22.73 -19.22 -14.07
N PHE A 589 23.29 -19.80 -15.13
CA PHE A 589 24.12 -20.99 -15.04
C PHE A 589 25.61 -20.64 -15.09
N LYS A 590 26.32 -20.97 -14.01
CA LYS A 590 27.71 -21.40 -14.15
C LYS A 590 27.75 -22.77 -14.82
N GLU A 591 28.85 -23.05 -15.51
CA GLU A 591 29.09 -24.27 -16.26
C GLU A 591 29.41 -25.47 -15.34
N GLU A 592 28.44 -25.87 -14.49
CA GLU A 592 28.58 -26.99 -13.55
C GLU A 592 27.40 -28.00 -13.65
N ALA A 593 27.60 -28.97 -14.55
CA ALA A 593 27.27 -30.39 -14.33
C ALA A 593 25.83 -30.95 -14.30
N VAL A 594 24.81 -30.30 -14.90
CA VAL A 594 23.61 -31.05 -15.39
C VAL A 594 23.88 -31.55 -16.82
N LEU A 595 24.63 -32.65 -16.92
CA LEU A 595 25.51 -32.99 -18.06
C LEU A 595 24.85 -33.32 -19.42
N TYR A 596 23.52 -33.24 -19.55
CA TYR A 596 22.81 -33.61 -20.79
C TYR A 596 21.76 -32.61 -21.30
N LEU A 597 21.59 -31.44 -20.68
CA LEU A 597 20.64 -30.41 -21.12
C LEU A 597 21.31 -29.03 -21.24
N ARG A 598 21.88 -28.74 -22.42
CA ARG A 598 22.36 -27.40 -22.78
C ARG A 598 21.19 -26.47 -23.14
N LYS A 599 20.41 -26.04 -22.15
CA LYS A 599 19.42 -24.96 -22.30
C LYS A 599 19.69 -23.85 -21.30
N LYS A 600 20.19 -22.72 -21.79
CA LYS A 600 20.46 -21.54 -20.97
C LYS A 600 19.16 -20.78 -20.69
N VAL A 601 18.98 -20.36 -19.44
CA VAL A 601 17.87 -19.52 -18.98
C VAL A 601 18.45 -18.19 -18.50
N TYR A 602 17.76 -17.10 -18.83
CA TYR A 602 18.23 -15.74 -18.63
C TYR A 602 17.17 -14.90 -17.90
N CYS A 603 17.64 -13.94 -17.11
CA CYS A 603 16.83 -12.87 -16.57
C CYS A 603 17.64 -11.57 -16.47
N PHE A 604 16.95 -10.47 -16.20
CA PHE A 604 17.58 -9.24 -15.73
C PHE A 604 17.93 -9.37 -14.24
N VAL A 605 19.00 -8.71 -13.80
CA VAL A 605 19.43 -8.70 -12.38
C VAL A 605 18.29 -8.30 -11.43
N HIS A 606 17.39 -7.43 -11.90
CA HIS A 606 16.16 -7.06 -11.20
C HIS A 606 15.07 -6.62 -12.19
N LEU A 607 13.79 -6.71 -11.80
CA LEU A 607 12.66 -6.26 -12.62
C LEU A 607 12.78 -4.79 -13.02
N SER A 608 13.27 -3.93 -12.13
CA SER A 608 13.51 -2.51 -12.44
C SER A 608 14.55 -2.27 -13.54
N VAL A 609 15.49 -3.21 -13.76
CA VAL A 609 16.42 -3.15 -14.91
C VAL A 609 15.66 -3.48 -16.20
N GLN A 610 14.77 -4.47 -16.16
CA GLN A 610 13.86 -4.80 -17.28
C GLN A 610 12.94 -3.61 -17.62
N GLU A 611 12.33 -2.97 -16.62
CA GLU A 611 11.48 -1.79 -16.81
C GLU A 611 12.25 -0.58 -17.40
N PHE A 612 13.49 -0.36 -16.96
CA PHE A 612 14.37 0.68 -17.53
C PHE A 612 14.69 0.41 -19.01
N PHE A 613 15.09 -0.83 -19.34
CA PHE A 613 15.36 -1.22 -20.73
C PHE A 613 14.10 -1.19 -21.61
N ALA A 614 12.93 -1.54 -21.06
CA ALA A 614 11.65 -1.42 -21.74
C ALA A 614 11.29 0.06 -22.02
N ALA A 615 11.49 0.95 -21.05
CA ALA A 615 11.30 2.39 -21.26
C ALA A 615 12.26 2.98 -22.32
N LEU A 616 13.52 2.53 -22.33
CA LEU A 616 14.50 2.87 -23.37
C LEU A 616 14.04 2.41 -24.77
N TYR A 617 13.46 1.20 -24.88
CA TYR A 617 12.90 0.72 -26.16
C TYR A 617 11.72 1.57 -26.63
N VAL A 618 10.77 1.92 -25.75
CA VAL A 618 9.64 2.79 -26.08
C VAL A 618 10.11 4.14 -26.61
N PHE A 619 11.11 4.75 -25.97
CA PHE A 619 11.68 6.02 -26.41
C PHE A 619 12.50 5.89 -27.71
N TYR A 620 13.22 4.79 -27.89
CA TYR A 620 13.94 4.47 -29.13
C TYR A 620 12.97 4.32 -30.32
N CYS A 621 11.86 3.58 -30.15
CA CYS A 621 10.81 3.46 -31.16
C CYS A 621 10.22 4.81 -31.57
N TYR A 622 10.00 5.70 -30.60
CA TYR A 622 9.54 7.08 -30.85
C TYR A 622 10.53 7.88 -31.71
N ILE A 623 11.81 7.96 -31.32
CA ILE A 623 12.82 8.75 -32.05
C ILE A 623 12.97 8.26 -33.49
N ASN A 624 12.96 6.94 -33.70
CA ASN A 624 13.11 6.34 -35.03
C ASN A 624 11.79 6.25 -35.82
N LYS A 625 10.68 6.80 -35.27
CA LYS A 625 9.33 6.76 -35.87
C LYS A 625 8.82 5.33 -36.16
N ASN A 626 9.35 4.33 -35.46
CA ASN A 626 8.96 2.93 -35.56
C ASN A 626 7.89 2.62 -34.49
N MET A 627 6.67 3.10 -34.74
CA MET A 627 5.53 2.89 -33.84
C MET A 627 4.87 1.50 -34.00
N GLU A 628 5.24 0.73 -35.03
CA GLU A 628 4.71 -0.63 -35.25
C GLU A 628 5.03 -1.56 -34.06
N GLY A 629 6.27 -1.46 -33.54
CA GLY A 629 6.69 -2.17 -32.31
C GLY A 629 5.98 -1.73 -31.03
N LEU A 630 5.22 -0.63 -31.05
CA LEU A 630 4.44 -0.12 -29.91
C LEU A 630 2.92 -0.29 -30.08
N THR A 631 2.47 -0.94 -31.15
CA THR A 631 1.04 -1.05 -31.48
C THR A 631 0.23 -1.68 -30.34
N ASP A 632 0.70 -2.80 -29.77
CA ASP A 632 0.01 -3.50 -28.68
C ASP A 632 0.01 -2.71 -27.36
N PHE A 633 1.02 -1.88 -27.14
CA PHE A 633 1.12 -1.01 -25.96
C PHE A 633 0.13 0.16 -26.01
N LEU A 634 -0.16 0.68 -27.21
CA LEU A 634 -1.01 1.86 -27.44
C LEU A 634 -2.44 1.53 -27.93
N GLN A 635 -2.73 0.26 -28.21
CA GLN A 635 -3.93 -0.21 -28.92
C GLN A 635 -5.27 0.23 -28.30
N ASP A 636 -5.40 0.27 -26.97
CA ASP A 636 -6.67 0.59 -26.29
C ASP A 636 -7.22 1.99 -26.63
N LYS A 637 -6.36 2.95 -27.01
CA LYS A 637 -6.78 4.31 -27.39
C LYS A 637 -6.95 4.52 -28.90
N ALA A 638 -6.56 3.56 -29.73
CA ALA A 638 -6.70 3.66 -31.19
C ALA A 638 -8.17 3.80 -31.63
N ARG A 639 -9.14 3.38 -30.79
CA ARG A 639 -10.59 3.58 -30.99
C ARG A 639 -11.12 4.96 -30.56
N THR A 640 -10.35 5.73 -29.80
CA THR A 640 -10.74 7.07 -29.30
C THR A 640 -10.04 8.23 -30.01
N TRP A 641 -9.04 7.96 -30.84
CA TRP A 641 -8.53 8.97 -31.76
C TRP A 641 -9.54 9.21 -32.88
N PRO A 642 -9.75 10.47 -33.33
CA PRO A 642 -10.55 10.74 -34.51
C PRO A 642 -10.05 9.90 -35.69
N LEU A 643 -10.96 9.42 -36.54
CA LEU A 643 -10.64 8.49 -37.64
C LEU A 643 -9.51 8.99 -38.57
N GLU A 644 -9.37 10.31 -38.67
CA GLU A 644 -8.33 11.02 -39.42
C GLU A 644 -6.90 10.80 -38.88
N HIS A 645 -6.72 10.48 -37.59
CA HIS A 645 -5.41 10.26 -36.97
C HIS A 645 -4.89 8.81 -37.06
N TYR A 646 -5.76 7.84 -37.35
CA TYR A 646 -5.36 6.42 -37.50
C TYR A 646 -4.35 6.22 -38.65
N VAL A 647 -4.30 7.17 -39.59
CA VAL A 647 -3.45 7.16 -40.79
C VAL A 647 -2.03 7.72 -40.53
N GLN A 648 -1.74 8.30 -39.35
CA GLN A 648 -0.43 8.94 -39.06
C GLN A 648 0.25 8.51 -37.76
N LEU A 649 0.33 7.21 -37.49
CA LEU A 649 1.25 6.64 -36.48
C LEU A 649 2.73 7.05 -36.67
N LYS A 650 3.12 7.63 -37.81
CA LYS A 650 4.50 8.08 -38.07
C LYS A 650 4.89 9.45 -37.46
N ASN A 651 3.94 10.25 -36.94
CA ASN A 651 4.21 11.60 -36.42
C ASN A 651 3.46 11.91 -35.10
N VAL A 652 3.41 10.95 -34.16
CA VAL A 652 2.87 11.19 -32.81
C VAL A 652 3.76 12.21 -32.07
N PRO A 653 3.24 13.26 -31.43
CA PRO A 653 4.04 14.16 -30.59
C PRO A 653 4.47 13.51 -29.27
N LEU A 654 5.69 13.79 -28.78
CA LEU A 654 6.24 13.22 -27.53
C LEU A 654 5.28 13.25 -26.34
N HIS A 655 4.60 14.38 -26.08
CA HIS A 655 3.66 14.47 -24.97
C HIS A 655 2.46 13.52 -25.10
N MET A 656 2.03 13.17 -26.31
CA MET A 656 0.96 12.19 -26.50
C MET A 656 1.43 10.76 -26.19
N LEU A 657 2.68 10.42 -26.48
CA LEU A 657 3.28 9.15 -26.05
C LEU A 657 3.38 9.07 -24.53
N LEU A 658 3.95 10.10 -23.90
CA LEU A 658 4.11 10.19 -22.44
C LEU A 658 2.76 10.08 -21.72
N ASN A 659 1.75 10.83 -22.16
CA ASN A 659 0.40 10.77 -21.61
C ASN A 659 -0.24 9.38 -21.80
N SER A 660 -0.08 8.77 -22.98
CA SER A 660 -0.63 7.43 -23.25
C SER A 660 0.02 6.34 -22.38
N ALA A 661 1.31 6.47 -22.08
CA ALA A 661 2.01 5.58 -21.15
C ALA A 661 1.48 5.74 -19.72
N VAL A 662 1.25 6.99 -19.26
CA VAL A 662 0.58 7.27 -17.98
C VAL A 662 -0.82 6.63 -17.92
N ASP A 663 -1.64 6.82 -18.96
CA ASP A 663 -2.97 6.21 -19.01
C ASP A 663 -2.92 4.68 -18.94
N LYS A 664 -1.96 4.03 -19.63
CA LYS A 664 -1.79 2.57 -19.62
C LYS A 664 -1.34 2.05 -18.24
N ALA A 665 -0.46 2.78 -17.55
CA ALA A 665 -0.10 2.43 -16.17
C ALA A 665 -1.27 2.63 -15.18
N LEU A 666 -2.10 3.67 -15.37
CA LEU A 666 -3.31 3.88 -14.56
C LEU A 666 -4.42 2.84 -14.82
N GLN A 667 -4.40 2.17 -15.97
CA GLN A 667 -5.24 1.00 -16.27
C GLN A 667 -4.71 -0.31 -15.68
N SER A 668 -3.47 -0.32 -15.16
CA SER A 668 -2.85 -1.51 -14.58
C SER A 668 -3.27 -1.68 -13.12
N ASN A 669 -4.06 -2.72 -12.83
CA ASN A 669 -4.52 -3.02 -11.47
C ASN A 669 -3.33 -3.18 -10.50
N ASN A 670 -2.33 -3.98 -10.88
CA ASN A 670 -1.16 -4.24 -10.05
C ASN A 670 -0.07 -3.15 -10.14
N GLY A 671 0.11 -2.50 -11.29
CA GLY A 671 1.10 -1.43 -11.45
C GLY A 671 2.43 -1.82 -12.06
N HIS A 672 2.50 -2.98 -12.73
CA HIS A 672 3.70 -3.49 -13.42
C HIS A 672 4.29 -2.59 -14.53
N LEU A 673 3.75 -1.39 -14.74
CA LEU A 673 4.22 -0.37 -15.70
C LEU A 673 4.66 0.93 -15.01
N ASP A 674 4.52 1.05 -13.69
CA ASP A 674 4.74 2.30 -12.97
C ASP A 674 6.17 2.81 -13.12
N LEU A 675 7.17 1.93 -12.98
CA LEU A 675 8.58 2.31 -13.08
C LEU A 675 8.99 2.51 -14.53
N LEU A 676 8.45 1.72 -15.48
CA LEU A 676 8.58 1.99 -16.91
C LEU A 676 8.12 3.41 -17.26
N VAL A 677 6.97 3.85 -16.75
CA VAL A 677 6.46 5.20 -17.01
C VAL A 677 7.38 6.26 -16.39
N ARG A 678 7.86 6.06 -15.15
CA ARG A 678 8.86 6.95 -14.52
C ARG A 678 10.13 7.08 -15.36
N PHE A 679 10.72 5.95 -15.76
CA PHE A 679 11.92 5.93 -16.60
C PHE A 679 11.68 6.58 -17.96
N LEU A 680 10.53 6.34 -18.60
CA LEU A 680 10.21 6.95 -19.89
C LEU A 680 10.12 8.49 -19.79
N HIS A 681 9.54 9.01 -18.70
CA HIS A 681 9.49 10.45 -18.43
C HIS A 681 10.90 11.02 -18.15
N GLY A 682 11.73 10.34 -17.38
CA GLY A 682 13.11 10.76 -17.14
C GLY A 682 14.00 10.70 -18.39
N ILE A 683 13.90 9.63 -19.20
CA ILE A 683 14.65 9.47 -20.47
C ILE A 683 14.25 10.56 -21.46
N SER A 684 13.01 11.04 -21.42
CA SER A 684 12.55 12.13 -22.31
C SER A 684 13.23 13.49 -22.08
N LEU A 685 13.97 13.68 -20.97
CA LEU A 685 14.77 14.88 -20.74
C LEU A 685 16.07 14.89 -21.55
N GLU A 686 16.34 16.00 -22.25
CA GLU A 686 17.58 16.24 -23.01
C GLU A 686 18.85 15.94 -22.22
N SER A 687 18.88 16.24 -20.91
CA SER A 687 20.04 15.96 -20.04
C SER A 687 20.34 14.48 -19.88
N ASN A 688 19.31 13.63 -19.89
CA ASN A 688 19.45 12.18 -19.73
C ASN A 688 19.67 11.51 -21.09
N GLN A 689 19.11 12.07 -22.16
CA GLN A 689 19.44 11.68 -23.55
C GLN A 689 20.92 11.91 -23.86
N LYS A 690 21.51 13.02 -23.40
CA LYS A 690 22.96 13.30 -23.53
C LYS A 690 23.86 12.26 -22.86
N LEU A 691 23.44 11.70 -21.73
CA LEU A 691 24.15 10.59 -21.07
C LEU A 691 23.98 9.24 -21.79
N LEU A 692 23.03 9.16 -22.74
CA LEU A 692 22.74 8.02 -23.60
C LEU A 692 23.14 8.27 -25.07
N GLU A 693 23.91 9.34 -25.33
CA GLU A 693 24.51 9.59 -26.64
C GLU A 693 25.37 8.38 -27.03
N GLY A 694 25.13 7.88 -28.24
CA GLY A 694 25.66 6.61 -28.72
C GLY A 694 24.63 5.48 -28.80
N LEU A 695 23.68 5.39 -27.85
CA LEU A 695 22.49 4.53 -27.97
C LEU A 695 21.37 5.21 -28.75
N LEU A 696 21.17 6.50 -28.50
CA LEU A 696 20.26 7.36 -29.26
C LEU A 696 21.11 8.13 -30.29
N MET A 697 20.73 8.13 -31.58
CA MET A 697 21.50 8.88 -32.61
C MET A 697 21.14 10.36 -32.66
N TYR A 698 19.98 10.73 -32.14
CA TYR A 698 19.45 12.08 -32.18
C TYR A 698 18.78 12.39 -30.84
N THR A 699 18.99 13.60 -30.37
CA THR A 699 18.43 14.10 -29.12
C THR A 699 17.14 14.87 -29.42
N GLU A 700 16.00 14.33 -28.99
CA GLU A 700 14.70 15.01 -29.07
C GLU A 700 14.62 16.03 -27.92
N SER A 701 15.02 17.28 -28.19
CA SER A 701 14.77 18.39 -27.27
C SER A 701 13.43 19.05 -27.60
N ASN A 702 12.39 18.70 -26.85
CA ASN A 702 11.08 19.33 -26.98
C ASN A 702 10.54 19.79 -25.61
N PRO A 703 11.08 20.89 -25.03
CA PRO A 703 10.67 21.39 -23.72
C PRO A 703 9.17 21.72 -23.62
N GLU A 704 8.52 22.07 -24.73
CA GLU A 704 7.08 22.31 -24.76
C GLU A 704 6.27 21.01 -24.64
N SER A 705 6.73 19.91 -25.25
CA SER A 705 6.12 18.59 -24.99
C SER A 705 6.32 18.14 -23.54
N ILE A 706 7.49 18.35 -22.93
CA ILE A 706 7.70 18.05 -21.51
C ILE A 706 6.75 18.89 -20.62
N LYS A 707 6.63 20.19 -20.89
CA LYS A 707 5.65 21.07 -20.21
C LYS A 707 4.20 20.63 -20.42
N LYS A 708 3.85 20.05 -21.59
CA LYS A 708 2.51 19.51 -21.86
C LYS A 708 2.25 18.21 -21.09
N ALA A 709 3.23 17.31 -21.01
CA ALA A 709 3.13 16.08 -20.23
C ALA A 709 3.03 16.36 -18.72
N SER A 710 3.85 17.27 -18.20
CA SER A 710 3.73 17.75 -16.81
C SER A 710 2.35 18.36 -16.52
N ARG A 711 1.86 19.26 -17.38
CA ARG A 711 0.49 19.83 -17.26
C ARG A 711 -0.59 18.76 -17.30
N TYR A 712 -0.43 17.73 -18.13
CA TYR A 712 -1.36 16.61 -18.19
C TYR A 712 -1.41 15.86 -16.86
N ILE A 713 -0.27 15.46 -16.30
CA ILE A 713 -0.19 14.78 -15.00
C ILE A 713 -0.81 15.64 -13.88
N LYS A 714 -0.54 16.95 -13.86
CA LYS A 714 -1.10 17.89 -12.87
C LYS A 714 -2.61 18.11 -13.02
N GLY A 715 -3.14 17.98 -14.23
CA GLY A 715 -4.56 18.13 -14.58
C GLY A 715 -5.36 16.82 -14.58
N LEU A 716 -4.79 15.72 -14.09
CA LEU A 716 -5.56 14.50 -13.86
C LEU A 716 -6.48 14.69 -12.65
N GLU A 717 -7.79 14.68 -12.88
CA GLU A 717 -8.84 14.82 -11.86
C GLU A 717 -9.82 13.63 -11.88
N ARG A 718 -9.30 12.41 -12.09
CA ARG A 718 -10.13 11.19 -12.17
C ARG A 718 -10.35 10.54 -10.81
N GLU A 719 -11.62 10.29 -10.49
CA GLU A 719 -12.13 9.76 -9.21
C GLU A 719 -11.73 8.30 -8.88
N ILE A 720 -10.97 7.62 -9.75
CA ILE A 720 -10.87 6.15 -9.77
C ILE A 720 -9.48 5.61 -9.33
N ALA A 721 -8.43 6.44 -9.27
CA ALA A 721 -7.08 5.98 -8.97
C ALA A 721 -6.76 5.97 -7.46
N HIS A 722 -6.39 4.80 -6.93
CA HIS A 722 -5.89 4.59 -5.55
C HIS A 722 -4.82 5.64 -5.16
N PRO A 723 -4.77 6.12 -3.90
CA PRO A 723 -3.81 7.14 -3.45
C PRO A 723 -2.33 6.85 -3.80
N GLU A 724 -1.95 5.58 -3.82
CA GLU A 724 -0.60 5.11 -4.14
C GLU A 724 -0.19 5.39 -5.60
N ARG A 725 -1.13 5.26 -6.54
CA ARG A 725 -0.93 5.60 -7.97
C ARG A 725 -0.49 7.05 -8.15
N TRP A 726 -0.98 7.95 -7.30
CA TRP A 726 -0.66 9.38 -7.35
C TRP A 726 0.76 9.70 -6.89
N ILE A 727 1.36 8.86 -6.05
CA ILE A 727 2.76 9.01 -5.65
C ILE A 727 3.67 8.61 -6.83
N ASN A 728 3.31 7.57 -7.59
CA ASN A 728 4.02 7.27 -8.84
C ASN A 728 3.96 8.44 -9.84
N LEU A 729 2.78 9.07 -10.00
CA LEU A 729 2.63 10.28 -10.83
C LEU A 729 3.45 11.48 -10.33
N LEU A 730 3.52 11.68 -9.00
CA LEU A 730 4.37 12.70 -8.39
C LEU A 730 5.86 12.42 -8.67
N HIS A 731 6.27 11.15 -8.63
CA HIS A 731 7.61 10.74 -9.04
C HIS A 731 7.87 10.94 -10.54
N CYS A 732 6.90 10.74 -11.43
CA CYS A 732 7.06 11.11 -12.85
C CYS A 732 7.33 12.62 -13.04
N LEU A 733 6.73 13.50 -12.22
CA LEU A 733 7.07 14.93 -12.21
C LEU A 733 8.52 15.15 -11.73
N THR A 734 8.96 14.46 -10.69
CA THR A 734 10.36 14.51 -10.21
C THR A 734 11.36 13.99 -11.24
N GLU A 735 11.07 12.91 -11.96
CA GLU A 735 11.93 12.41 -13.05
C GLU A 735 12.02 13.42 -14.22
N MET A 736 10.95 14.19 -14.48
CA MET A 736 10.97 15.35 -15.39
C MET A 736 11.63 16.62 -14.80
N ARG A 737 12.16 16.54 -13.57
CA ARG A 737 12.70 17.67 -12.79
C ARG A 737 11.69 18.83 -12.56
N ASP A 738 10.40 18.51 -12.54
CA ASP A 738 9.33 19.47 -12.22
C ASP A 738 8.96 19.38 -10.74
N ASN A 739 9.60 20.22 -9.93
CA ASN A 739 9.39 20.26 -8.48
C ASN A 739 8.29 21.25 -8.04
N SER A 740 7.59 21.92 -8.98
CA SER A 740 6.63 22.99 -8.66
C SER A 740 5.58 22.59 -7.62
N VAL A 741 4.99 21.40 -7.73
CA VAL A 741 4.00 20.91 -6.74
C VAL A 741 4.60 20.78 -5.34
N HIS A 742 5.86 20.34 -5.22
CA HIS A 742 6.56 20.27 -3.93
C HIS A 742 6.91 21.67 -3.41
N GLU A 743 7.30 22.60 -4.28
CA GLU A 743 7.60 24.00 -3.94
C GLU A 743 6.34 24.75 -3.46
N GLU A 744 5.21 24.55 -4.15
CA GLU A 744 3.89 25.09 -3.82
C GLU A 744 3.41 24.55 -2.46
N VAL A 745 3.46 23.23 -2.24
CA VAL A 745 3.13 22.60 -0.95
C VAL A 745 4.04 23.10 0.19
N HIS A 746 5.34 23.22 -0.06
CA HIS A 746 6.28 23.72 0.94
C HIS A 746 6.07 25.22 1.27
N ALA A 747 5.70 26.04 0.27
CA ALA A 747 5.31 27.43 0.49
C ALA A 747 3.99 27.55 1.29
N LEU A 748 3.01 26.67 1.04
CA LEU A 748 1.78 26.57 1.82
C LEU A 748 2.08 26.22 3.29
N LEU A 749 2.92 25.21 3.54
CA LEU A 749 3.35 24.83 4.89
C LEU A 749 4.06 25.98 5.63
N LYS A 750 4.97 26.70 4.96
CA LYS A 750 5.65 27.87 5.53
C LYS A 750 4.71 29.03 5.83
N SER A 751 3.77 29.33 4.93
CA SER A 751 2.83 30.45 5.09
C SER A 751 1.76 30.21 6.15
N LYS A 752 1.45 28.93 6.44
CA LYS A 752 0.34 28.49 7.30
C LYS A 752 -1.04 29.05 6.88
N LYS A 753 -1.19 29.45 5.62
CA LYS A 753 -2.41 30.02 5.03
C LYS A 753 -2.88 29.19 3.85
N PHE A 754 -3.99 28.49 4.01
CA PHE A 754 -4.57 27.60 3.01
C PHE A 754 -5.76 28.26 2.29
N THR A 755 -5.59 29.51 1.83
CA THR A 755 -6.66 30.27 1.17
C THR A 755 -6.92 29.81 -0.26
N THR A 756 -5.90 29.29 -0.95
CA THR A 756 -6.01 28.69 -2.28
C THR A 756 -6.59 27.28 -2.18
N GLU A 757 -7.46 26.92 -3.12
CA GLU A 757 -7.98 25.55 -3.23
C GLU A 757 -6.85 24.59 -3.64
N LEU A 758 -6.72 23.49 -2.89
CA LEU A 758 -5.71 22.46 -3.11
C LEU A 758 -6.31 21.33 -3.94
N SER A 759 -5.72 21.04 -5.10
CA SER A 759 -6.12 19.87 -5.90
C SER A 759 -5.78 18.55 -5.20
N LEU A 760 -6.31 17.44 -5.71
CA LEU A 760 -6.02 16.10 -5.18
C LEU A 760 -4.52 15.75 -5.21
N LEU A 761 -3.79 16.25 -6.22
CA LEU A 761 -2.35 16.09 -6.32
C LEU A 761 -1.61 16.87 -5.21
N HIS A 762 -2.05 18.10 -4.90
CA HIS A 762 -1.51 18.86 -3.77
C HIS A 762 -1.73 18.15 -2.43
N CYS A 763 -2.93 17.59 -2.23
CA CYS A 763 -3.24 16.84 -1.01
C CYS A 763 -2.37 15.58 -0.88
N THR A 764 -2.14 14.87 -1.99
CA THR A 764 -1.26 13.70 -2.05
C THR A 764 0.20 14.08 -1.76
N ALA A 765 0.71 15.13 -2.43
CA ALA A 765 2.07 15.62 -2.22
C ALA A 765 2.30 16.17 -0.80
N LEU A 766 1.29 16.82 -0.21
CA LEU A 766 1.30 17.26 1.19
C LEU A 766 1.38 16.06 2.15
N VAL A 767 0.53 15.04 1.99
CA VAL A 767 0.59 13.82 2.83
C VAL A 767 1.91 13.11 2.68
N HIS A 768 2.40 12.97 1.45
CA HIS A 768 3.72 12.39 1.19
C HIS A 768 4.79 13.17 1.96
N MET A 769 4.84 14.49 1.84
CA MET A 769 5.79 15.34 2.55
C MET A 769 5.68 15.24 4.08
N LEU A 770 4.45 15.20 4.62
CA LEU A 770 4.20 15.09 6.07
C LEU A 770 4.60 13.71 6.61
N LEU A 771 4.28 12.63 5.89
CA LEU A 771 4.67 11.25 6.26
C LEU A 771 6.17 10.99 6.10
N MET A 772 6.85 11.75 5.23
CA MET A 772 8.30 11.66 5.08
C MET A 772 9.08 12.52 6.10
N SER A 773 8.40 13.37 6.88
CA SER A 773 9.02 14.21 7.91
C SER A 773 9.26 13.43 9.21
N GLU A 774 10.39 13.67 9.86
CA GLU A 774 10.67 13.21 11.22
C GLU A 774 10.00 14.12 12.28
N GLU A 775 9.53 15.30 11.88
CA GLU A 775 8.86 16.25 12.79
C GLU A 775 7.40 15.84 13.07
N VAL A 776 7.07 15.67 14.35
CA VAL A 776 5.70 15.42 14.80
C VAL A 776 4.87 16.72 14.73
N LEU A 777 3.75 16.67 14.01
CA LEU A 777 2.79 17.76 13.91
C LEU A 777 1.98 17.91 15.20
N GLU A 778 1.91 19.12 15.75
CA GLU A 778 1.09 19.39 16.95
C GLU A 778 -0.42 19.29 16.67
N GLU A 779 -0.89 19.68 15.47
CA GLU A 779 -2.30 19.56 15.07
C GLU A 779 -2.44 19.38 13.55
N LEU A 780 -3.18 18.35 13.14
CA LEU A 780 -3.71 18.16 11.79
C LEU A 780 -5.22 18.45 11.81
N ASN A 781 -5.65 19.53 11.15
CA ASN A 781 -7.05 19.90 11.06
C ASN A 781 -7.50 19.96 9.60
N LEU A 782 -8.28 18.98 9.17
CA LEU A 782 -8.65 18.82 7.77
C LEU A 782 -9.56 19.94 7.23
N LYS A 783 -10.30 20.62 8.12
CA LYS A 783 -11.12 21.79 7.75
C LYS A 783 -10.31 23.07 7.54
N LYS A 784 -9.03 23.12 7.94
CA LYS A 784 -8.13 24.23 7.59
C LYS A 784 -7.71 24.21 6.12
N TYR A 785 -7.72 23.04 5.47
CA TYR A 785 -7.33 22.91 4.07
C TYR A 785 -8.55 23.14 3.16
N ASN A 786 -8.46 24.17 2.32
CA ASN A 786 -9.44 24.41 1.28
C ASN A 786 -9.28 23.37 0.16
N THR A 787 -10.07 22.30 0.19
CA THR A 787 -10.05 21.21 -0.79
C THR A 787 -11.36 20.40 -0.72
N SER A 788 -11.61 19.58 -1.73
CA SER A 788 -12.76 18.67 -1.81
C SER A 788 -12.73 17.61 -0.70
N ASP A 789 -13.86 16.94 -0.47
CA ASP A 789 -13.93 15.86 0.53
C ASP A 789 -13.03 14.68 0.18
N GLU A 790 -12.78 14.42 -1.11
CA GLU A 790 -11.76 13.47 -1.56
C GLU A 790 -10.34 13.95 -1.22
N GLY A 791 -10.05 15.24 -1.41
CA GLY A 791 -8.79 15.84 -0.95
C GLY A 791 -8.58 15.65 0.55
N ARG A 792 -9.63 15.88 1.36
CA ARG A 792 -9.61 15.65 2.82
C ARG A 792 -9.36 14.18 3.17
N ARG A 793 -10.02 13.23 2.51
CA ARG A 793 -9.79 11.79 2.73
C ARG A 793 -8.34 11.40 2.44
N ARG A 794 -7.74 11.92 1.38
CA ARG A 794 -6.31 11.72 1.08
C ARG A 794 -5.38 12.29 2.15
N LEU A 795 -5.82 13.28 2.93
CA LEU A 795 -5.06 13.85 4.05
C LEU A 795 -5.10 12.98 5.33
N VAL A 796 -5.99 11.99 5.44
CA VAL A 796 -6.14 11.15 6.65
C VAL A 796 -4.88 10.36 7.05
N PRO A 797 -4.06 9.79 6.14
CA PRO A 797 -2.84 9.08 6.53
C PRO A 797 -1.85 9.92 7.35
N ALA A 798 -1.82 11.25 7.18
CA ALA A 798 -0.99 12.17 7.97
C ALA A 798 -1.35 12.21 9.48
N VAL A 799 -2.44 11.54 9.90
CA VAL A 799 -2.71 11.27 11.33
C VAL A 799 -1.58 10.46 11.99
N ARG A 800 -0.82 9.66 11.22
CA ARG A 800 0.35 8.89 11.71
C ARG A 800 1.44 9.76 12.33
N CYS A 801 1.57 11.02 11.90
CA CYS A 801 2.63 11.92 12.35
C CYS A 801 2.12 13.11 13.20
N CYS A 802 0.90 13.08 13.75
CA CYS A 802 0.36 14.19 14.54
C CYS A 802 -0.09 13.83 15.97
N ARG A 803 -0.04 14.80 16.89
CA ARG A 803 -0.56 14.66 18.26
C ARG A 803 -2.08 14.85 18.35
N LYS A 804 -2.64 15.70 17.48
CA LYS A 804 -4.08 16.05 17.48
C LYS A 804 -4.63 15.97 16.06
N ALA A 805 -5.60 15.09 15.84
CA ALA A 805 -6.31 14.93 14.58
C ALA A 805 -7.74 15.49 14.69
N LEU A 806 -8.04 16.54 13.93
CA LEU A 806 -9.37 17.16 13.84
C LEU A 806 -9.95 16.87 12.45
N LEU A 807 -10.75 15.80 12.39
CA LEU A 807 -11.32 15.19 11.18
C LEU A 807 -12.86 15.35 11.12
N ALA A 808 -13.41 16.28 11.90
CA ALA A 808 -14.85 16.41 12.09
C ALA A 808 -15.57 16.92 10.82
N GLY A 809 -16.67 16.26 10.44
CA GLY A 809 -17.47 16.60 9.26
C GLY A 809 -16.73 16.45 7.93
N CYS A 810 -15.74 15.55 7.82
CA CYS A 810 -14.86 15.40 6.66
C CYS A 810 -15.28 14.31 5.66
N GLN A 811 -16.49 13.75 5.78
CA GLN A 811 -16.99 12.63 4.98
C GLN A 811 -16.00 11.46 4.94
N LEU A 812 -15.54 11.04 6.13
CA LEU A 812 -14.66 9.88 6.29
C LEU A 812 -15.35 8.60 5.80
N THR A 813 -14.62 7.75 5.09
CA THR A 813 -15.09 6.43 4.64
C THR A 813 -14.62 5.31 5.58
N LYS A 814 -15.11 4.09 5.36
CA LYS A 814 -14.61 2.88 6.03
C LYS A 814 -13.08 2.76 5.98
N GLN A 815 -12.48 3.01 4.83
CA GLN A 815 -11.02 2.98 4.62
C GLN A 815 -10.28 4.05 5.45
N CYS A 816 -10.89 5.22 5.67
CA CYS A 816 -10.34 6.22 6.59
C CYS A 816 -10.32 5.69 8.04
N CYS A 817 -11.37 4.97 8.47
CA CYS A 817 -11.41 4.33 9.79
C CYS A 817 -10.35 3.24 9.94
N GLU A 818 -10.15 2.40 8.92
CA GLU A 818 -9.09 1.38 8.87
C GLU A 818 -7.69 2.02 8.97
N THR A 819 -7.48 3.14 8.26
CA THR A 819 -6.23 3.92 8.30
C THR A 819 -5.98 4.53 9.69
N VAL A 820 -7.01 5.08 10.35
CA VAL A 820 -6.84 5.63 11.71
C VAL A 820 -6.67 4.51 12.74
N ALA A 821 -7.35 3.38 12.58
CA ALA A 821 -7.20 2.21 13.44
C ALA A 821 -5.77 1.62 13.38
N SER A 822 -5.14 1.54 12.19
CA SER A 822 -3.75 1.09 12.07
C SER A 822 -2.76 2.08 12.71
N VAL A 823 -3.04 3.39 12.66
CA VAL A 823 -2.27 4.40 13.42
C VAL A 823 -2.44 4.25 14.93
N LEU A 824 -3.63 3.89 15.42
CA LEU A 824 -3.86 3.65 16.86
C LEU A 824 -3.16 2.39 17.38
N LYS A 825 -2.96 1.38 16.53
CA LYS A 825 -2.18 0.16 16.86
C LYS A 825 -0.67 0.38 16.91
N SER A 826 -0.15 1.41 16.23
CA SER A 826 1.30 1.65 16.07
C SER A 826 1.96 2.11 17.38
N GLU A 827 2.97 1.36 17.84
CA GLU A 827 3.79 1.70 19.02
C GLU A 827 4.33 3.13 19.01
N ASN A 828 4.77 3.59 17.85
CA ASN A 828 5.40 4.89 17.66
C ASN A 828 4.40 6.01 17.36
N SER A 829 3.09 5.74 17.44
CA SER A 829 2.05 6.75 17.24
C SER A 829 2.19 7.90 18.27
N PRO A 830 2.24 9.17 17.82
CA PRO A 830 2.25 10.34 18.69
C PRO A 830 0.84 10.85 19.04
N LEU A 831 -0.22 10.19 18.54
CA LEU A 831 -1.60 10.66 18.59
C LEU A 831 -2.20 10.58 20.00
N ILE A 832 -2.65 11.74 20.52
CA ILE A 832 -3.25 11.91 21.84
C ILE A 832 -4.73 12.34 21.74
N VAL A 833 -5.09 13.09 20.70
CA VAL A 833 -6.46 13.61 20.49
C VAL A 833 -6.97 13.23 19.10
N LEU A 834 -8.13 12.59 19.04
CA LEU A 834 -8.83 12.24 17.81
C LEU A 834 -10.26 12.75 17.87
N ASN A 835 -10.61 13.67 16.98
CA ASN A 835 -11.97 14.15 16.78
C ASN A 835 -12.45 13.73 15.38
N VAL A 836 -13.38 12.79 15.33
CA VAL A 836 -14.01 12.26 14.12
C VAL A 836 -15.53 12.52 14.08
N SER A 837 -16.03 13.42 14.95
CA SER A 837 -17.44 13.80 15.04
C SER A 837 -18.05 14.24 13.69
N ASP A 838 -19.38 14.19 13.58
CA ASP A 838 -20.15 14.61 12.40
C ASP A 838 -19.78 13.86 11.10
N ASN A 839 -19.30 12.62 11.21
CA ASN A 839 -19.04 11.71 10.07
C ASN A 839 -19.93 10.46 10.18
N ASP A 840 -20.40 9.93 9.05
CA ASP A 840 -21.24 8.72 8.98
C ASP A 840 -20.42 7.43 9.19
N LEU A 841 -19.88 7.25 10.39
CA LEU A 841 -19.02 6.12 10.75
C LEU A 841 -19.82 4.84 11.00
N GLN A 842 -21.02 5.00 11.59
CA GLN A 842 -21.88 3.90 12.06
C GLN A 842 -21.16 2.99 13.06
N ASP A 843 -21.82 1.93 13.51
CA ASP A 843 -21.24 0.99 14.48
C ASP A 843 -20.00 0.26 13.90
N SER A 844 -19.95 0.07 12.58
CA SER A 844 -18.79 -0.56 11.91
C SER A 844 -17.50 0.27 12.00
N GLY A 845 -17.61 1.60 11.90
CA GLY A 845 -16.49 2.52 12.05
C GLY A 845 -15.91 2.50 13.46
N VAL A 846 -16.78 2.53 14.47
CA VAL A 846 -16.37 2.45 15.89
C VAL A 846 -15.75 1.10 16.21
N LYS A 847 -16.29 -0.01 15.72
CA LYS A 847 -15.70 -1.34 15.91
C LYS A 847 -14.25 -1.43 15.43
N MET A 848 -13.93 -0.81 14.28
CA MET A 848 -12.55 -0.78 13.77
C MET A 848 -11.64 0.13 14.62
N LEU A 849 -12.12 1.29 15.05
CA LEU A 849 -11.36 2.17 15.95
C LEU A 849 -11.11 1.51 17.31
N SER A 850 -12.10 0.82 17.90
CA SER A 850 -11.96 0.08 19.15
C SER A 850 -10.85 -0.96 19.10
N ALA A 851 -10.75 -1.73 18.01
CA ALA A 851 -9.67 -2.70 17.81
C ALA A 851 -8.26 -2.06 17.72
N GLY A 852 -8.17 -0.74 17.52
CA GLY A 852 -6.93 0.03 17.66
C GLY A 852 -6.70 0.56 19.08
N LEU A 853 -7.77 0.96 19.79
CA LEU A 853 -7.72 1.46 21.17
C LEU A 853 -7.43 0.36 22.21
N GLU A 854 -7.77 -0.89 21.91
CA GLU A 854 -7.46 -2.05 22.75
C GLU A 854 -5.96 -2.42 22.74
N ASN A 855 -5.15 -1.82 21.85
CA ASN A 855 -3.71 -2.07 21.78
C ASN A 855 -2.97 -1.51 23.02
N PRO A 856 -2.11 -2.30 23.70
CA PRO A 856 -1.35 -1.86 24.88
C PRO A 856 -0.50 -0.59 24.71
N HIS A 857 -0.10 -0.26 23.48
CA HIS A 857 0.76 0.87 23.17
C HIS A 857 -0.01 2.12 22.70
N CYS A 858 -1.35 2.07 22.69
CA CYS A 858 -2.18 3.21 22.32
C CYS A 858 -2.00 4.37 23.32
N LYS A 859 -1.90 5.60 22.82
CA LYS A 859 -1.65 6.82 23.62
C LYS A 859 -2.81 7.83 23.56
N LEU A 860 -3.95 7.42 23.00
CA LEU A 860 -5.08 8.31 22.76
C LEU A 860 -5.82 8.64 24.07
N GLU A 861 -5.67 9.86 24.57
CA GLU A 861 -6.37 10.30 25.79
C GLU A 861 -7.75 10.91 25.50
N ILE A 862 -7.98 11.45 24.29
CA ILE A 862 -9.24 12.15 23.94
C ILE A 862 -9.81 11.59 22.65
N LEU A 863 -11.04 11.07 22.72
CA LEU A 863 -11.81 10.58 21.58
C LEU A 863 -13.16 11.29 21.48
N ARG A 864 -13.44 11.90 20.32
CA ARG A 864 -14.73 12.53 20.02
C ARG A 864 -15.37 11.90 18.79
N LEU A 865 -16.58 11.39 19.01
CA LEU A 865 -17.42 10.56 18.13
C LEU A 865 -18.86 11.12 18.06
N ALA A 866 -19.01 12.42 18.29
CA ALA A 866 -20.32 13.05 18.43
C ALA A 866 -21.03 13.09 17.07
N GLY A 867 -22.32 12.72 17.01
CA GLY A 867 -23.09 12.77 15.77
C GLY A 867 -22.63 11.82 14.66
N CYS A 868 -22.08 10.66 15.02
CA CYS A 868 -21.52 9.67 14.09
C CYS A 868 -22.47 8.55 13.63
N LYS A 869 -23.79 8.72 13.89
CA LYS A 869 -24.85 7.70 13.70
C LYS A 869 -24.59 6.39 14.44
N LEU A 870 -24.11 6.49 15.68
CA LEU A 870 -23.82 5.33 16.52
C LEU A 870 -25.09 4.83 17.22
N THR A 871 -25.18 3.52 17.43
CA THR A 871 -26.28 2.87 18.14
C THR A 871 -25.78 2.14 19.39
N VAL A 872 -26.66 1.37 20.03
CA VAL A 872 -26.35 0.44 21.14
C VAL A 872 -25.14 -0.46 20.82
N GLN A 873 -24.92 -0.87 19.57
CA GLN A 873 -23.81 -1.76 19.20
C GLN A 873 -22.43 -1.09 19.38
N SER A 874 -22.30 0.20 19.10
CA SER A 874 -21.08 0.96 19.40
C SER A 874 -20.75 0.97 20.89
N CYS A 875 -21.76 0.97 21.77
CA CYS A 875 -21.55 0.96 23.21
C CYS A 875 -20.89 -0.32 23.72
N GLU A 876 -21.12 -1.47 23.07
CA GLU A 876 -20.45 -2.73 23.40
C GLU A 876 -18.94 -2.65 23.08
N ALA A 877 -18.60 -2.20 21.87
CA ALA A 877 -17.22 -2.04 21.43
C ALA A 877 -16.45 -0.99 22.25
N VAL A 878 -17.11 0.09 22.66
CA VAL A 878 -16.50 1.11 23.56
C VAL A 878 -16.40 0.61 24.99
N ALA A 879 -17.36 -0.19 25.48
CA ALA A 879 -17.27 -0.81 26.81
C ALA A 879 -16.08 -1.78 26.89
N SER A 880 -15.83 -2.58 25.85
CA SER A 880 -14.62 -3.44 25.74
C SER A 880 -13.32 -2.64 25.91
N VAL A 881 -13.19 -1.53 25.16
CA VAL A 881 -12.04 -0.60 25.27
C VAL A 881 -11.87 -0.09 26.71
N LEU A 882 -12.95 0.35 27.36
CA LEU A 882 -12.91 0.86 28.74
C LEU A 882 -12.61 -0.23 29.80
N GLN A 883 -12.83 -1.51 29.48
CA GLN A 883 -12.47 -2.64 30.34
C GLN A 883 -11.00 -3.06 30.18
N SER A 884 -10.32 -2.65 29.12
CA SER A 884 -8.90 -2.95 28.89
C SER A 884 -8.02 -2.31 29.96
N VAL A 885 -7.14 -3.11 30.57
CA VAL A 885 -6.17 -2.69 31.61
C VAL A 885 -5.31 -1.51 31.17
N ASN A 886 -5.01 -1.44 29.87
CA ASN A 886 -4.14 -0.43 29.26
C ASN A 886 -4.89 0.77 28.68
N CYS A 887 -6.21 0.87 28.86
CA CYS A 887 -7.01 1.95 28.28
C CYS A 887 -6.41 3.35 28.61
N PRO A 888 -6.04 4.16 27.60
CA PRO A 888 -5.46 5.49 27.78
C PRO A 888 -6.50 6.62 27.90
N LEU A 889 -7.77 6.35 27.55
CA LEU A 889 -8.81 7.38 27.44
C LEU A 889 -9.11 8.09 28.77
N ARG A 890 -9.11 9.44 28.71
CA ARG A 890 -9.54 10.38 29.76
C ARG A 890 -10.79 11.14 29.38
N GLU A 891 -10.97 11.47 28.10
CA GLU A 891 -12.16 12.15 27.58
C GLU A 891 -12.82 11.34 26.46
N LEU A 892 -14.12 11.10 26.59
CA LEU A 892 -14.96 10.45 25.61
C LEU A 892 -16.22 11.28 25.36
N ASP A 893 -16.38 11.74 24.12
CA ASP A 893 -17.60 12.43 23.66
C ASP A 893 -18.34 11.57 22.65
N LEU A 894 -19.49 11.04 23.06
CA LEU A 894 -20.42 10.25 22.25
C LEU A 894 -21.73 11.01 21.98
N SER A 895 -21.78 12.32 22.25
CA SER A 895 -22.99 13.13 22.18
C SER A 895 -23.70 13.04 20.81
N ASN A 896 -25.01 13.26 20.77
CA ASN A 896 -25.82 13.29 19.55
C ASN A 896 -25.90 11.97 18.76
N ASN A 897 -25.74 10.82 19.43
CA ASN A 897 -25.92 9.47 18.88
C ASN A 897 -27.08 8.74 19.57
N ASP A 898 -27.75 7.80 18.88
CA ASP A 898 -28.96 7.16 19.39
C ASP A 898 -28.63 5.93 20.26
N LEU A 899 -27.89 6.16 21.35
CA LEU A 899 -27.34 5.13 22.23
C LEU A 899 -28.38 4.50 23.16
N GLN A 900 -29.37 5.28 23.60
CA GLN A 900 -30.45 4.87 24.51
C GLN A 900 -29.96 4.35 25.88
N ASP A 901 -30.88 4.03 26.78
CA ASP A 901 -30.55 3.49 28.11
C ASP A 901 -29.80 2.16 28.05
N SER A 902 -30.12 1.32 27.07
CA SER A 902 -29.46 0.03 26.83
C SER A 902 -27.98 0.20 26.46
N GLY A 903 -27.64 1.15 25.57
CA GLY A 903 -26.26 1.50 25.26
C GLY A 903 -25.52 2.10 26.44
N VAL A 904 -26.16 3.02 27.19
CA VAL A 904 -25.59 3.58 28.42
C VAL A 904 -25.31 2.49 29.47
N LYS A 905 -26.19 1.50 29.60
CA LYS A 905 -26.03 0.35 30.51
C LYS A 905 -24.83 -0.54 30.12
N LEU A 906 -24.56 -0.70 28.83
CA LEU A 906 -23.34 -1.35 28.33
C LEU A 906 -22.09 -0.52 28.67
N LEU A 907 -22.08 0.79 28.39
CA LEU A 907 -20.97 1.68 28.78
C LEU A 907 -20.69 1.65 30.29
N CYS A 908 -21.75 1.58 31.11
CA CYS A 908 -21.64 1.46 32.56
C CYS A 908 -20.87 0.19 33.01
N SER A 909 -20.84 -0.89 32.23
CA SER A 909 -20.02 -2.06 32.55
C SER A 909 -18.52 -1.75 32.46
N GLY A 910 -18.10 -0.93 31.48
CA GLY A 910 -16.73 -0.44 31.36
C GLY A 910 -16.38 0.61 32.42
N LEU A 911 -17.29 1.55 32.71
CA LEU A 911 -17.09 2.56 33.77
C LEU A 911 -16.97 1.94 35.19
N LYS A 912 -17.51 0.73 35.40
CA LYS A 912 -17.39 -0.04 36.65
C LYS A 912 -16.04 -0.75 36.81
N ASN A 913 -15.22 -0.83 35.76
CA ASN A 913 -13.92 -1.49 35.81
C ASN A 913 -12.89 -0.63 36.57
N PRO A 914 -12.16 -1.18 37.57
CA PRO A 914 -11.20 -0.42 38.38
C PRO A 914 -9.99 0.12 37.58
N HIS A 915 -9.76 -0.35 36.36
CA HIS A 915 -8.72 0.16 35.46
C HIS A 915 -9.19 1.31 34.56
N CYS A 916 -10.49 1.65 34.57
CA CYS A 916 -11.05 2.73 33.77
C CYS A 916 -10.57 4.10 34.29
N LYS A 917 -9.82 4.83 33.45
CA LYS A 917 -9.21 6.13 33.79
C LYS A 917 -10.04 7.34 33.31
N LEU A 918 -11.24 7.10 32.79
CA LEU A 918 -12.06 8.14 32.16
C LEU A 918 -12.42 9.24 33.18
N GLU A 919 -12.09 10.49 32.85
CA GLU A 919 -12.34 11.68 33.67
C GLU A 919 -13.53 12.50 33.14
N ILE A 920 -13.80 12.45 31.84
CA ILE A 920 -14.84 13.24 31.16
C ILE A 920 -15.65 12.34 30.24
N LEU A 921 -16.97 12.33 30.42
CA LEU A 921 -17.93 11.61 29.59
C LEU A 921 -19.05 12.55 29.12
N ARG A 922 -19.24 12.65 27.80
CA ARG A 922 -20.33 13.44 27.22
C ARG A 922 -21.28 12.54 26.43
N LEU A 923 -22.54 12.58 26.84
CA LEU A 923 -23.68 11.82 26.34
C LEU A 923 -24.84 12.77 26.01
N SER A 924 -24.53 14.02 25.65
CA SER A 924 -25.54 15.05 25.39
C SER A 924 -26.40 14.67 24.19
N GLY A 925 -27.73 14.65 24.32
CA GLY A 925 -28.65 14.29 23.24
C GLY A 925 -28.56 12.83 22.76
N CYS A 926 -28.46 11.86 23.70
CA CYS A 926 -28.22 10.44 23.42
C CYS A 926 -29.40 9.48 23.73
N LEU A 927 -30.63 10.01 23.86
CA LEU A 927 -31.84 9.23 24.24
C LEU A 927 -31.76 8.56 25.62
N VAL A 928 -31.05 9.18 26.58
CA VAL A 928 -30.96 8.67 27.95
C VAL A 928 -32.20 9.08 28.74
N THR A 929 -32.81 8.14 29.47
CA THR A 929 -33.95 8.35 30.38
C THR A 929 -33.57 8.10 31.85
N GLU A 930 -34.56 8.03 32.74
CA GLU A 930 -34.37 7.67 34.15
C GLU A 930 -33.62 6.33 34.34
N GLU A 931 -33.81 5.32 33.46
CA GLU A 931 -33.12 4.02 33.59
C GLU A 931 -31.62 4.13 33.34
N GLY A 932 -31.20 4.83 32.28
CA GLY A 932 -29.80 5.06 31.96
C GLY A 932 -29.12 5.96 32.98
N CYS A 933 -29.81 6.98 33.47
CA CYS A 933 -29.34 7.81 34.59
C CYS A 933 -29.15 7.00 35.88
N SER A 934 -30.06 6.08 36.20
CA SER A 934 -29.92 5.15 37.33
C SER A 934 -28.72 4.21 37.15
N SER A 935 -28.48 3.73 35.93
CA SER A 935 -27.32 2.90 35.58
C SER A 935 -26.00 3.67 35.74
N LEU A 936 -25.95 4.94 35.32
CA LEU A 936 -24.80 5.84 35.51
C LEU A 936 -24.55 6.15 36.98
N ALA A 937 -25.58 6.43 37.78
CA ALA A 937 -25.44 6.64 39.23
C ALA A 937 -24.90 5.39 39.94
N SER A 938 -25.30 4.19 39.49
CA SER A 938 -24.71 2.91 39.94
C SER A 938 -23.23 2.80 39.55
N ALA A 939 -22.85 3.13 38.31
CA ALA A 939 -21.45 3.10 37.87
C ALA A 939 -20.56 4.09 38.65
N LEU A 940 -21.04 5.32 38.87
CA LEU A 940 -20.36 6.36 39.65
C LEU A 940 -20.13 6.01 41.13
N SER A 941 -20.86 5.02 41.65
CA SER A 941 -20.71 4.50 43.02
C SER A 941 -19.62 3.43 43.14
N SER A 942 -18.98 3.04 42.04
CA SER A 942 -17.85 2.09 42.03
C SER A 942 -16.60 2.76 42.57
N ASN A 943 -15.75 1.99 43.26
CA ASN A 943 -14.50 2.50 43.82
C ASN A 943 -13.30 1.67 43.28
N PRO A 944 -12.36 2.27 42.53
CA PRO A 944 -12.29 3.68 42.16
C PRO A 944 -13.18 4.07 40.97
N SER A 945 -13.94 5.14 41.11
CA SER A 945 -14.45 5.92 39.97
C SER A 945 -13.46 7.06 39.67
N HIS A 946 -13.20 7.33 38.39
CA HIS A 946 -12.31 8.39 37.94
C HIS A 946 -13.04 9.60 37.33
N LEU A 947 -14.35 9.49 37.09
CA LEU A 947 -15.13 10.51 36.39
C LEU A 947 -15.26 11.81 37.21
N ARG A 948 -15.07 12.93 36.53
CA ARG A 948 -15.08 14.31 37.06
C ARG A 948 -16.12 15.19 36.38
N GLU A 949 -16.35 14.98 35.09
CA GLU A 949 -17.35 15.69 34.28
C GLU A 949 -18.29 14.69 33.60
N LEU A 950 -19.59 14.88 33.77
CA LEU A 950 -20.65 14.15 33.08
C LEU A 950 -21.61 15.15 32.41
N ASP A 951 -21.69 15.12 31.08
CA ASP A 951 -22.67 15.89 30.32
C ASP A 951 -23.79 14.98 29.80
N LEU A 952 -24.99 15.22 30.28
CA LEU A 952 -26.26 14.57 29.94
C LEU A 952 -27.30 15.59 29.47
N SER A 953 -26.89 16.80 29.07
CA SER A 953 -27.80 17.80 28.50
C SER A 953 -28.59 17.26 27.30
N TYR A 954 -29.77 17.82 27.04
CA TYR A 954 -30.68 17.39 25.95
C TYR A 954 -31.08 15.90 26.01
N ASN A 955 -31.10 15.29 27.20
CA ASN A 955 -31.70 13.98 27.47
C ASN A 955 -32.94 14.12 28.38
N HIS A 956 -33.53 12.99 28.79
CA HIS A 956 -34.73 12.93 29.62
C HIS A 956 -34.45 12.28 30.99
N PRO A 957 -33.52 12.82 31.81
CA PRO A 957 -33.09 12.19 33.06
C PRO A 957 -34.20 12.06 34.11
N GLY A 958 -35.33 12.75 33.91
CA GLY A 958 -36.48 12.77 34.80
C GLY A 958 -36.16 13.29 36.21
N ASP A 959 -37.16 13.30 37.09
CA ASP A 959 -36.96 13.72 38.48
C ASP A 959 -36.12 12.70 39.25
N SER A 960 -36.31 11.41 38.96
CA SER A 960 -35.65 10.34 39.70
C SER A 960 -34.16 10.24 39.33
N GLY A 961 -33.83 10.26 38.04
CA GLY A 961 -32.45 10.25 37.55
C GLY A 961 -31.70 11.54 37.86
N THR A 962 -32.36 12.70 37.77
CA THR A 962 -31.79 13.99 38.20
C THR A 962 -31.39 13.96 39.67
N LYS A 963 -32.27 13.47 40.55
CA LYS A 963 -31.99 13.34 41.99
C LYS A 963 -30.85 12.36 42.28
N LEU A 964 -30.83 11.18 41.63
CA LEU A 964 -29.80 10.16 41.80
C LEU A 964 -28.40 10.65 41.38
N LEU A 965 -28.30 11.37 40.26
CA LEU A 965 -27.03 11.87 39.76
C LEU A 965 -26.57 13.13 40.52
N SER A 966 -27.47 14.01 40.92
CA SER A 966 -27.13 15.20 41.71
C SER A 966 -26.56 14.82 43.08
N ALA A 967 -27.12 13.78 43.73
CA ALA A 967 -26.58 13.24 44.98
C ALA A 967 -25.14 12.69 44.87
N LYS A 968 -24.64 12.38 43.65
CA LYS A 968 -23.24 11.97 43.43
C LYS A 968 -22.24 13.14 43.45
N LEU A 969 -22.68 14.39 43.35
CA LEU A 969 -21.84 15.57 43.57
C LEU A 969 -21.55 15.82 45.07
N GLU A 970 -22.46 15.37 45.93
CA GLU A 970 -22.36 15.52 47.40
C GLU A 970 -21.68 14.32 48.08
N ASP A 971 -21.50 13.21 47.36
CA ASP A 971 -20.89 11.97 47.84
C ASP A 971 -19.36 12.12 47.98
N PRO A 972 -18.79 12.08 49.21
CA PRO A 972 -17.36 12.28 49.44
C PRO A 972 -16.48 11.15 48.89
N HIS A 973 -17.08 10.03 48.45
CA HIS A 973 -16.38 8.92 47.80
C HIS A 973 -16.45 9.00 46.26
N CYS A 974 -17.24 9.93 45.70
CA CYS A 974 -17.27 10.21 44.27
C CYS A 974 -16.29 11.32 43.88
N LYS A 975 -15.77 11.28 42.65
CA LYS A 975 -14.85 12.31 42.11
C LYS A 975 -15.55 13.30 41.17
N LEU A 976 -16.86 13.18 40.98
CA LEU A 976 -17.65 14.02 40.08
C LEU A 976 -17.68 15.47 40.61
N LYS A 977 -17.35 16.42 39.75
CA LYS A 977 -17.29 17.87 40.07
C LYS A 977 -18.21 18.70 39.19
N ALA A 978 -18.48 18.24 37.97
CA ALA A 978 -19.33 18.89 37.01
C ALA A 978 -20.36 17.89 36.48
N LEU A 979 -21.63 18.27 36.57
CA LEU A 979 -22.76 17.51 36.05
C LEU A 979 -23.66 18.48 35.28
N ASN A 980 -23.83 18.25 33.99
CA ASN A 980 -24.78 19.01 33.17
C ASN A 980 -25.99 18.12 32.85
N LEU A 981 -27.15 18.48 33.38
CA LEU A 981 -28.42 17.80 33.10
C LEU A 981 -29.35 18.62 32.19
N SER A 982 -28.96 19.84 31.78
CA SER A 982 -29.87 20.83 31.20
C SER A 982 -30.71 20.31 30.03
N HIS A 983 -32.04 20.36 30.18
CA HIS A 983 -33.00 19.86 29.18
C HIS A 983 -33.40 20.94 28.14
N GLY A 984 -33.04 22.20 28.37
CA GLY A 984 -33.42 23.35 27.53
C GLY A 984 -32.88 24.71 28.00
N GLY A 985 -31.66 24.76 28.53
CA GLY A 985 -31.03 26.00 29.03
C GLY A 985 -30.21 26.76 27.97
N GLU A 986 -29.97 28.06 28.20
CA GLU A 986 -29.27 28.98 27.29
C GLU A 986 -27.81 28.56 26.98
N PHE A 987 -27.58 27.70 25.98
CA PHE A 987 -26.31 27.67 25.26
C PHE A 987 -26.53 27.38 23.77
N ARG A 988 -25.77 28.08 22.93
CA ARG A 988 -25.97 28.16 21.47
C ARG A 988 -26.04 26.77 20.80
N ILE A 989 -27.22 26.41 20.33
CA ILE A 989 -27.43 25.27 19.42
C ILE A 989 -26.85 25.65 18.05
N THR A 990 -25.54 25.46 17.87
CA THR A 990 -24.91 25.57 16.56
C THR A 990 -25.26 24.34 15.72
N THR A 991 -25.98 24.54 14.61
CA THR A 991 -26.21 23.59 13.49
C THR A 991 -26.76 22.18 13.77
N ARG A 992 -26.89 21.73 15.03
CA ARG A 992 -27.09 20.31 15.41
C ARG A 992 -28.51 19.78 15.20
N LEU A 993 -29.57 20.60 15.32
CA LEU A 993 -30.95 20.14 15.05
C LEU A 993 -31.18 19.79 13.57
N ARG A 994 -30.38 20.36 12.64
CA ARG A 994 -30.47 20.06 11.20
C ARG A 994 -30.14 18.60 10.86
N LYS A 995 -29.58 17.80 11.76
CA LYS A 995 -29.40 16.35 11.54
C LYS A 995 -30.74 15.60 11.48
N TYR A 996 -31.81 16.17 12.06
CA TYR A 996 -33.18 15.66 11.99
C TYR A 996 -34.01 16.37 10.91
N ALA A 997 -33.38 17.09 9.98
CA ALA A 997 -34.09 17.83 8.95
C ALA A 997 -34.97 16.90 8.10
N CYS A 998 -36.27 17.20 8.03
CA CYS A 998 -37.21 16.51 7.16
C CYS A 998 -37.62 17.44 6.01
N GLU A 999 -37.59 16.93 4.78
CA GLU A 999 -38.24 17.61 3.67
C GLU A 999 -39.75 17.42 3.78
N LEU A 1000 -40.49 18.54 3.78
CA LEU A 1000 -41.94 18.56 3.83
C LEU A 1000 -42.51 19.10 2.51
N THR A 1001 -43.70 18.63 2.14
CA THR A 1001 -44.42 19.10 0.95
C THR A 1001 -45.86 19.45 1.31
N LEU A 1002 -46.33 20.60 0.86
CA LEU A 1002 -47.69 21.08 1.15
C LEU A 1002 -48.71 20.31 0.29
N ASP A 1003 -49.70 19.65 0.91
CA ASP A 1003 -50.66 18.82 0.18
C ASP A 1003 -51.76 19.68 -0.48
N PRO A 1004 -51.84 19.74 -1.83
CA PRO A 1004 -52.87 20.48 -2.56
C PRO A 1004 -54.29 19.97 -2.31
N ASN A 1005 -54.47 18.75 -1.79
CA ASN A 1005 -55.78 18.20 -1.46
C ASN A 1005 -56.36 18.77 -0.15
N THR A 1006 -55.49 19.26 0.74
CA THR A 1006 -55.91 19.91 2.00
C THR A 1006 -56.13 21.41 1.87
N ALA A 1007 -55.41 22.05 0.94
CA ALA A 1007 -55.36 23.50 0.75
C ALA A 1007 -56.74 24.17 0.63
N HIS A 1008 -57.06 25.09 1.54
CA HIS A 1008 -58.24 25.93 1.44
C HIS A 1008 -58.26 26.74 0.12
N THR A 1009 -59.44 26.98 -0.47
CA THR A 1009 -59.56 27.58 -1.82
C THR A 1009 -59.00 29.00 -1.98
N HIS A 1010 -58.71 29.72 -0.89
CA HIS A 1010 -58.02 31.02 -0.93
C HIS A 1010 -56.49 30.93 -0.76
N LEU A 1011 -55.91 29.72 -0.72
CA LEU A 1011 -54.47 29.51 -0.65
C LEU A 1011 -53.97 29.11 -2.04
N SER A 1012 -52.91 29.74 -2.54
CA SER A 1012 -52.25 29.40 -3.80
C SER A 1012 -50.91 28.74 -3.52
N LEU A 1013 -50.64 27.62 -4.18
CA LEU A 1013 -49.41 26.84 -4.04
C LEU A 1013 -48.42 27.14 -5.16
N SER A 1014 -47.15 27.28 -4.78
CA SER A 1014 -46.06 27.64 -5.69
C SER A 1014 -44.75 26.95 -5.28
N GLU A 1015 -43.69 27.18 -6.07
CA GLU A 1015 -42.32 26.68 -5.79
C GLU A 1015 -42.28 25.15 -5.54
N GLY A 1016 -43.06 24.38 -6.32
CA GLY A 1016 -43.11 22.92 -6.21
C GLY A 1016 -43.78 22.42 -4.92
N ASN A 1017 -44.86 23.09 -4.49
CA ASN A 1017 -45.55 22.85 -3.22
C ASN A 1017 -44.69 23.08 -1.96
N ARG A 1018 -43.62 23.88 -2.07
CA ARG A 1018 -42.85 24.35 -0.91
C ARG A 1018 -43.28 25.72 -0.39
N LYS A 1019 -44.20 26.41 -1.09
CA LYS A 1019 -44.67 27.74 -0.71
C LYS A 1019 -46.16 27.91 -0.90
N VAL A 1020 -46.81 28.52 0.09
CA VAL A 1020 -48.23 28.86 0.09
C VAL A 1020 -48.43 30.35 0.32
N THR A 1021 -49.29 30.96 -0.49
CA THR A 1021 -49.65 32.38 -0.42
C THR A 1021 -51.17 32.54 -0.29
N TRP A 1022 -51.63 33.41 0.60
CA TRP A 1022 -53.04 33.75 0.70
C TRP A 1022 -53.45 34.72 -0.41
N MET A 1023 -54.57 34.41 -1.08
CA MET A 1023 -55.10 35.15 -2.22
C MET A 1023 -56.56 35.57 -1.97
N ARG A 1024 -56.90 36.81 -2.37
CA ARG A 1024 -58.29 37.29 -2.36
C ARG A 1024 -59.19 36.49 -3.32
N GLU A 1025 -58.62 35.99 -4.41
CA GLU A 1025 -59.33 35.20 -5.41
C GLU A 1025 -59.28 33.70 -5.08
N LYS A 1026 -60.38 32.99 -5.34
CA LYS A 1026 -60.46 31.54 -5.16
C LYS A 1026 -59.66 30.82 -6.24
N GLN A 1027 -58.79 29.92 -5.83
CA GLN A 1027 -57.98 29.07 -6.69
C GLN A 1027 -58.82 27.87 -7.18
N SER A 1028 -58.61 27.47 -8.42
CA SER A 1028 -59.38 26.40 -9.10
C SER A 1028 -58.91 24.99 -8.70
N TYR A 1029 -59.07 24.64 -7.43
CA TYR A 1029 -58.80 23.28 -6.96
C TYR A 1029 -59.98 22.33 -7.19
N PRO A 1030 -59.74 21.04 -7.51
CA PRO A 1030 -60.77 20.01 -7.46
C PRO A 1030 -61.38 19.88 -6.06
N ASP A 1031 -62.67 19.55 -6.00
CA ASP A 1031 -63.31 19.21 -4.72
C ASP A 1031 -62.68 17.94 -4.12
N HIS A 1032 -62.52 17.95 -2.80
CA HIS A 1032 -61.83 16.88 -2.08
C HIS A 1032 -62.34 16.81 -0.62
N PRO A 1033 -62.57 15.61 -0.05
CA PRO A 1033 -63.03 15.46 1.33
C PRO A 1033 -62.06 16.12 2.32
N GLU A 1034 -60.75 15.94 2.12
CA GLU A 1034 -59.71 16.46 3.02
C GLU A 1034 -59.43 17.97 2.90
N ARG A 1035 -60.15 18.70 2.03
CA ARG A 1035 -59.96 20.14 1.81
C ARG A 1035 -60.57 20.98 2.93
N PHE A 1036 -59.80 21.89 3.52
CA PHE A 1036 -60.33 22.89 4.45
C PHE A 1036 -61.33 23.83 3.75
N GLU A 1037 -62.50 24.01 4.37
CA GLU A 1037 -63.63 24.73 3.78
C GLU A 1037 -63.73 26.20 4.22
N VAL A 1038 -63.50 26.50 5.50
CA VAL A 1038 -63.81 27.81 6.11
C VAL A 1038 -62.55 28.59 6.52
N TRP A 1039 -61.54 27.90 7.06
CA TRP A 1039 -60.32 28.52 7.55
C TRP A 1039 -59.20 28.41 6.49
N PRO A 1040 -58.39 29.46 6.26
CA PRO A 1040 -57.30 29.46 5.28
C PRO A 1040 -56.11 28.62 5.77
N GLN A 1041 -56.29 27.31 5.79
CA GLN A 1041 -55.36 26.31 6.33
C GLN A 1041 -54.93 25.29 5.27
N ILE A 1042 -53.79 24.66 5.54
CA ILE A 1042 -53.17 23.61 4.73
C ILE A 1042 -52.30 22.72 5.62
N LEU A 1043 -52.21 21.42 5.30
CA LEU A 1043 -51.28 20.47 5.92
C LEU A 1043 -50.19 20.05 4.93
N CYS A 1044 -49.08 19.55 5.48
CA CYS A 1044 -48.09 18.77 4.74
C CYS A 1044 -48.55 17.32 4.54
N GLY A 1045 -48.06 16.66 3.50
CA GLY A 1045 -48.41 15.28 3.16
C GLY A 1045 -47.68 14.22 4.00
N GLU A 1046 -46.60 14.59 4.68
CA GLU A 1046 -45.74 13.68 5.44
C GLU A 1046 -46.29 13.40 6.85
N ALA A 1047 -46.34 12.12 7.23
CA ALA A 1047 -46.71 11.66 8.57
C ALA A 1047 -45.48 11.59 9.49
N LEU A 1048 -45.44 12.45 10.50
CA LEU A 1048 -44.34 12.64 11.43
C LEU A 1048 -44.56 11.79 12.70
N SER A 1049 -43.73 10.76 12.86
CA SER A 1049 -43.79 9.78 13.97
C SER A 1049 -42.43 9.56 14.65
N GLY A 1050 -41.42 10.37 14.32
CA GLY A 1050 -40.06 10.30 14.85
C GLY A 1050 -39.53 11.66 15.28
N ARG A 1051 -38.22 11.85 15.16
CA ARG A 1051 -37.57 13.15 15.34
C ARG A 1051 -37.55 13.90 14.02
N CYS A 1052 -38.20 15.06 13.97
CA CYS A 1052 -38.36 15.86 12.77
C CYS A 1052 -38.04 17.32 13.06
N TYR A 1053 -37.20 17.93 12.23
CA TYR A 1053 -36.89 19.34 12.26
C TYR A 1053 -37.18 19.97 10.91
N TRP A 1054 -37.86 21.12 10.88
CA TRP A 1054 -38.06 21.89 9.66
C TRP A 1054 -38.00 23.39 9.94
N GLU A 1055 -37.64 24.16 8.92
CA GLU A 1055 -37.55 25.61 8.99
C GLU A 1055 -38.61 26.23 8.06
N THR A 1056 -39.31 27.25 8.55
CA THR A 1056 -40.35 27.97 7.79
C THR A 1056 -40.08 29.46 7.86
N GLU A 1057 -40.12 30.13 6.71
CA GLU A 1057 -40.03 31.58 6.58
C GLU A 1057 -41.37 32.16 6.14
N TRP A 1058 -41.87 33.18 6.83
CA TRP A 1058 -43.19 33.76 6.61
C TRP A 1058 -43.16 35.27 6.29
N SER A 1059 -44.25 35.77 5.73
CA SER A 1059 -44.45 37.20 5.49
C SER A 1059 -45.94 37.58 5.49
N GLY A 1060 -46.22 38.87 5.67
CA GLY A 1060 -47.58 39.40 5.93
C GLY A 1060 -47.80 39.67 7.41
N ASP A 1061 -49.07 39.88 7.81
CA ASP A 1061 -49.41 40.40 9.15
C ASP A 1061 -49.33 39.33 10.25
N ALA A 1062 -49.63 38.06 9.91
CA ALA A 1062 -49.63 36.93 10.85
C ALA A 1062 -49.52 35.57 10.15
N VAL A 1063 -49.02 34.57 10.89
CA VAL A 1063 -48.98 33.16 10.51
C VAL A 1063 -49.29 32.26 11.72
N VAL A 1064 -49.84 31.08 11.45
CA VAL A 1064 -49.84 29.95 12.38
C VAL A 1064 -48.96 28.84 11.82
N ILE A 1065 -48.05 28.33 12.65
CA ILE A 1065 -47.17 27.21 12.35
C ILE A 1065 -47.38 26.15 13.44
N GLY A 1066 -47.66 24.90 13.06
CA GLY A 1066 -47.88 23.85 14.05
C GLY A 1066 -47.97 22.44 13.48
N VAL A 1067 -48.51 21.55 14.30
CA VAL A 1067 -48.77 20.14 13.97
C VAL A 1067 -50.16 19.72 14.42
N THR A 1068 -50.71 18.69 13.77
CA THR A 1068 -52.03 18.14 14.08
C THR A 1068 -52.05 16.64 13.79
N TYR A 1069 -52.90 15.87 14.48
CA TYR A 1069 -53.30 14.56 13.97
C TYR A 1069 -54.05 14.70 12.63
N GLU A 1070 -53.92 13.71 11.76
CA GLU A 1070 -54.56 13.69 10.43
C GLU A 1070 -56.09 13.83 10.52
N GLY A 1071 -56.70 13.21 11.53
CA GLY A 1071 -58.14 13.23 11.83
C GLY A 1071 -58.68 14.55 12.43
N ILE A 1072 -58.08 15.69 12.11
CA ILE A 1072 -58.64 17.03 12.37
C ILE A 1072 -59.87 17.27 11.49
N ARG A 1073 -60.91 17.92 12.03
CA ARG A 1073 -62.13 18.24 11.27
C ARG A 1073 -61.86 19.36 10.27
N ARG A 1074 -62.29 19.20 9.01
CA ARG A 1074 -61.94 20.13 7.91
C ARG A 1074 -63.12 20.91 7.31
N LYS A 1075 -64.35 20.49 7.61
CA LYS A 1075 -65.62 21.06 7.11
C LYS A 1075 -66.43 21.73 8.22
N GLY A 1076 -67.11 22.82 7.87
CA GLY A 1076 -67.92 23.65 8.78
C GLY A 1076 -67.12 24.69 9.58
N ALA A 1077 -67.82 25.72 10.07
CA ALA A 1077 -67.25 26.93 10.69
C ALA A 1077 -66.97 26.83 12.21
N ASN A 1078 -66.90 25.61 12.77
CA ASN A 1078 -66.69 25.41 14.20
C ASN A 1078 -65.20 25.55 14.59
N GLU A 1079 -64.93 25.84 15.86
CA GLU A 1079 -63.58 25.95 16.43
C GLU A 1079 -62.79 24.65 16.30
N SER A 1080 -63.48 23.50 16.35
CA SER A 1080 -62.92 22.16 16.10
C SER A 1080 -62.15 22.01 14.79
N CYS A 1081 -62.33 22.93 13.83
CA CYS A 1081 -61.66 22.91 12.54
C CYS A 1081 -60.41 23.80 12.45
N GLY A 1082 -60.10 24.59 13.49
CA GLY A 1082 -58.94 25.48 13.52
C GLY A 1082 -57.73 24.84 14.21
N LEU A 1083 -56.53 24.98 13.64
CA LEU A 1083 -55.27 24.61 14.31
C LEU A 1083 -55.15 25.35 15.65
N GLY A 1084 -54.85 24.61 16.72
CA GLY A 1084 -54.76 25.11 18.10
C GLY A 1084 -56.09 25.24 18.86
N ARG A 1085 -57.22 25.15 18.17
CA ARG A 1085 -58.58 25.30 18.76
C ARG A 1085 -59.26 23.96 19.05
N ASN A 1086 -58.48 22.89 19.12
CA ASN A 1086 -58.93 21.54 19.44
C ASN A 1086 -57.80 20.78 20.16
N ASP A 1087 -58.17 19.66 20.76
CA ASP A 1087 -57.32 18.68 21.44
C ASP A 1087 -56.39 17.87 20.50
N LYS A 1088 -56.55 18.01 19.18
CA LYS A 1088 -55.78 17.29 18.16
C LYS A 1088 -54.62 18.08 17.55
N SER A 1089 -54.41 19.34 17.94
CA SER A 1089 -53.41 20.21 17.31
C SER A 1089 -52.70 21.15 18.30
N TRP A 1090 -51.45 21.46 17.96
CA TRP A 1090 -50.53 22.31 18.74
C TRP A 1090 -49.82 23.26 17.77
N ASN A 1091 -49.77 24.54 18.10
CA ASN A 1091 -49.26 25.55 17.19
C ASN A 1091 -48.72 26.80 17.90
N LEU A 1092 -47.85 27.50 17.19
CA LEU A 1092 -47.40 28.84 17.48
C LEU A 1092 -48.10 29.80 16.51
N HIS A 1093 -48.77 30.81 17.07
CA HIS A 1093 -49.28 31.95 16.33
C HIS A 1093 -48.24 33.08 16.40
N CYS A 1094 -47.71 33.48 15.26
CA CYS A 1094 -46.73 34.56 15.13
C CYS A 1094 -47.37 35.78 14.47
N SER A 1095 -47.05 36.97 15.00
CA SER A 1095 -47.35 38.27 14.40
C SER A 1095 -46.17 39.22 14.65
N GLU A 1096 -46.17 40.40 14.04
CA GLU A 1096 -45.06 41.37 14.19
C GLU A 1096 -44.73 41.73 15.66
N ASN A 1097 -45.74 41.76 16.55
CA ASN A 1097 -45.59 42.26 17.92
C ASN A 1097 -45.92 41.24 19.02
N VAL A 1098 -46.58 40.12 18.71
CA VAL A 1098 -47.05 39.14 19.70
C VAL A 1098 -46.90 37.71 19.18
N TYR A 1099 -46.34 36.84 20.01
CA TYR A 1099 -46.28 35.39 19.79
C TYR A 1099 -47.19 34.71 20.84
N SER A 1100 -47.92 33.67 20.45
CA SER A 1100 -48.69 32.87 21.42
C SER A 1100 -48.72 31.39 21.04
N ALA A 1101 -48.57 30.52 22.04
CA ALA A 1101 -48.70 29.07 21.89
C ALA A 1101 -50.14 28.66 22.17
N TRP A 1102 -50.73 27.86 21.28
CA TRP A 1102 -52.13 27.44 21.32
C TRP A 1102 -52.27 25.91 21.32
N HIS A 1103 -53.18 25.41 22.15
CA HIS A 1103 -53.64 24.02 22.16
C HIS A 1103 -55.00 23.93 22.85
N ASN A 1104 -55.92 23.11 22.34
CA ASN A 1104 -57.26 22.91 22.90
C ASN A 1104 -58.02 24.20 23.24
N ASN A 1105 -57.90 25.22 22.36
CA ASN A 1105 -58.49 26.55 22.52
C ASN A 1105 -57.98 27.37 23.72
N HIS A 1106 -56.91 26.92 24.38
CA HIS A 1106 -56.16 27.68 25.36
C HIS A 1106 -54.92 28.31 24.71
N SER A 1107 -54.65 29.57 25.05
CA SER A 1107 -53.53 30.36 24.55
C SER A 1107 -52.58 30.76 25.68
N THR A 1108 -51.28 30.61 25.47
CA THR A 1108 -50.23 31.17 26.33
C THR A 1108 -49.50 32.27 25.57
N ASP A 1109 -49.54 33.50 26.08
CA ASP A 1109 -48.80 34.62 25.49
C ASP A 1109 -47.30 34.49 25.74
N ILE A 1110 -46.50 34.74 24.70
CA ILE A 1110 -45.04 34.59 24.70
C ILE A 1110 -44.43 35.94 24.34
N PRO A 1111 -43.44 36.45 25.10
CA PRO A 1111 -42.70 37.65 24.72
C PRO A 1111 -42.08 37.49 23.32
N ALA A 1112 -42.33 38.46 22.44
CA ALA A 1112 -41.78 38.42 21.08
C ALA A 1112 -40.23 38.40 21.11
N PRO A 1113 -39.56 37.55 20.32
CA PRO A 1113 -38.10 37.51 20.26
C PRO A 1113 -37.49 38.87 19.87
N ILE A 1114 -36.38 39.25 20.51
CA ILE A 1114 -35.67 40.52 20.24
C ILE A 1114 -35.18 40.59 18.78
N SER A 1115 -34.90 39.43 18.16
CA SER A 1115 -34.62 39.31 16.73
C SER A 1115 -35.91 39.32 15.91
N GLN A 1116 -36.13 40.36 15.11
CA GLN A 1116 -37.24 40.51 14.15
C GLN A 1116 -37.13 39.56 12.94
N SER A 1117 -36.84 38.27 13.16
CA SER A 1117 -36.76 37.26 12.12
C SER A 1117 -38.11 36.59 11.91
N HIS A 1118 -38.56 36.55 10.66
CA HIS A 1118 -39.73 35.76 10.25
C HIS A 1118 -39.38 34.30 9.92
N ARG A 1119 -38.21 33.81 10.34
CA ARG A 1119 -37.80 32.42 10.18
C ARG A 1119 -37.94 31.66 11.50
N VAL A 1120 -38.80 30.65 11.50
CA VAL A 1120 -39.12 29.80 12.64
C VAL A 1120 -38.64 28.37 12.36
N GLY A 1121 -37.89 27.79 13.29
CA GLY A 1121 -37.56 26.37 13.31
C GLY A 1121 -38.54 25.61 14.21
N VAL A 1122 -39.03 24.48 13.75
CA VAL A 1122 -39.89 23.57 14.53
C VAL A 1122 -39.13 22.26 14.73
N TYR A 1123 -39.11 21.76 15.96
CA TYR A 1123 -38.55 20.46 16.33
C TYR A 1123 -39.61 19.62 17.03
N LEU A 1124 -39.96 18.49 16.41
CA LEU A 1124 -40.80 17.46 17.00
C LEU A 1124 -39.89 16.31 17.44
N ASP A 1125 -40.01 15.91 18.71
CA ASP A 1125 -39.52 14.62 19.21
C ASP A 1125 -40.75 13.80 19.60
N TRP A 1126 -41.31 13.10 18.60
CA TRP A 1126 -42.56 12.34 18.78
C TRP A 1126 -42.43 11.25 19.87
N PRO A 1127 -41.36 10.44 19.92
CA PRO A 1127 -41.16 9.46 21.01
C PRO A 1127 -41.05 10.08 22.40
N ALA A 1128 -40.40 11.24 22.53
CA ALA A 1128 -40.27 11.94 23.81
C ALA A 1128 -41.52 12.76 24.19
N GLY A 1129 -42.51 12.88 23.29
CA GLY A 1129 -43.71 13.67 23.52
C GLY A 1129 -43.46 15.17 23.59
N THR A 1130 -42.51 15.71 22.81
CA THR A 1130 -42.20 17.15 22.83
C THR A 1130 -42.28 17.81 21.47
N LEU A 1131 -42.78 19.04 21.45
CA LEU A 1131 -42.84 19.91 20.27
C LEU A 1131 -42.29 21.29 20.64
N SER A 1132 -41.14 21.66 20.07
CA SER A 1132 -40.41 22.88 20.38
C SER A 1132 -40.35 23.82 19.18
N PHE A 1133 -40.44 25.13 19.45
CA PHE A 1133 -40.35 26.20 18.47
C PHE A 1133 -39.16 27.10 18.76
N TYR A 1134 -38.49 27.58 17.70
CA TYR A 1134 -37.30 28.41 17.77
C TYR A 1134 -37.37 29.56 16.76
N SER A 1135 -36.89 30.74 17.14
CA SER A 1135 -36.60 31.85 16.21
C SER A 1135 -35.19 31.67 15.66
N ILE A 1136 -34.99 31.89 14.35
CA ILE A 1136 -33.70 31.73 13.68
C ILE A 1136 -33.18 33.09 13.23
N SER A 1137 -32.06 33.56 13.77
CA SER A 1137 -31.50 34.87 13.36
C SER A 1137 -30.97 34.80 11.92
N SER A 1138 -31.39 35.75 11.07
CA SER A 1138 -31.08 35.74 9.63
C SER A 1138 -29.59 35.94 9.32
N ASP A 1139 -28.86 36.60 10.22
CA ASP A 1139 -27.44 36.96 10.11
C ASP A 1139 -26.48 35.92 10.70
N THR A 1140 -26.85 35.25 11.79
CA THR A 1140 -25.97 34.27 12.48
C THR A 1140 -26.45 32.82 12.41
N HIS A 1141 -27.68 32.59 11.95
CA HIS A 1141 -28.37 31.28 12.00
C HIS A 1141 -28.44 30.69 13.43
N THR A 1142 -28.38 31.53 14.46
CA THR A 1142 -28.55 31.11 15.85
C THR A 1142 -30.03 30.78 16.10
N LEU A 1143 -30.26 29.61 16.71
CA LEU A 1143 -31.56 29.17 17.20
C LEU A 1143 -31.81 29.71 18.61
N THR A 1144 -32.83 30.55 18.75
CA THR A 1144 -33.34 31.07 20.03
C THR A 1144 -34.64 30.34 20.36
N HIS A 1145 -34.73 29.69 21.53
CA HIS A 1145 -35.95 29.00 21.95
C HIS A 1145 -37.13 29.97 22.12
N ILE A 1146 -38.33 29.54 21.72
CA ILE A 1146 -39.58 30.29 21.87
C ILE A 1146 -40.49 29.58 22.90
N HIS A 1147 -40.79 28.30 22.66
CA HIS A 1147 -41.74 27.54 23.48
C HIS A 1147 -41.59 26.02 23.25
N THR A 1148 -41.98 25.21 24.23
CA THR A 1148 -42.07 23.74 24.11
C THR A 1148 -43.35 23.20 24.74
N PHE A 1149 -44.15 22.51 23.93
CA PHE A 1149 -45.24 21.67 24.44
C PHE A 1149 -44.70 20.31 24.88
N HIS A 1150 -45.31 19.77 25.95
CA HIS A 1150 -45.08 18.41 26.44
C HIS A 1150 -46.43 17.67 26.40
N CYS A 1151 -46.52 16.58 25.65
CA CYS A 1151 -47.76 15.84 25.41
C CYS A 1151 -47.48 14.38 25.01
N THR A 1152 -48.32 13.44 25.43
CA THR A 1152 -48.26 12.06 24.92
C THR A 1152 -48.96 11.98 23.57
N PHE A 1153 -48.19 11.93 22.48
CA PHE A 1153 -48.75 11.75 21.14
C PHE A 1153 -49.25 10.30 20.95
N THR A 1154 -50.47 10.13 20.46
CA THR A 1154 -51.12 8.82 20.29
C THR A 1154 -51.09 8.31 18.85
N GLU A 1155 -50.91 9.21 17.88
CA GLU A 1155 -50.96 8.97 16.44
C GLU A 1155 -49.85 9.79 15.75
N PRO A 1156 -49.44 9.46 14.51
CA PRO A 1156 -48.57 10.31 13.71
C PRO A 1156 -49.17 11.72 13.50
N LEU A 1157 -48.29 12.72 13.41
CA LEU A 1157 -48.66 14.12 13.25
C LEU A 1157 -48.38 14.61 11.82
N CYS A 1158 -49.17 15.54 11.30
CA CYS A 1158 -48.89 16.30 10.09
C CYS A 1158 -48.50 17.73 10.47
N ALA A 1159 -47.47 18.28 9.82
CA ALA A 1159 -47.21 19.72 9.91
C ALA A 1159 -48.36 20.52 9.25
N GLY A 1160 -48.70 21.69 9.79
CA GLY A 1160 -49.84 22.47 9.33
C GLY A 1160 -49.67 23.98 9.51
N PHE A 1161 -50.28 24.72 8.59
CA PHE A 1161 -50.15 26.17 8.48
C PHE A 1161 -51.51 26.86 8.34
N ARG A 1162 -51.62 28.08 8.88
CA ARG A 1162 -52.70 29.04 8.57
C ARG A 1162 -52.06 30.36 8.18
N VAL A 1163 -52.50 30.93 7.05
CA VAL A 1163 -51.73 31.96 6.35
C VAL A 1163 -52.59 33.16 6.00
N TRP A 1164 -52.10 34.36 6.33
CA TRP A 1164 -52.66 35.66 5.93
C TRP A 1164 -51.70 36.50 5.06
N GLY A 1165 -50.56 35.91 4.67
CA GLY A 1165 -49.62 36.48 3.71
C GLY A 1165 -48.98 35.36 2.90
N ALA A 1166 -47.73 34.99 3.18
CA ALA A 1166 -47.09 33.80 2.61
C ALA A 1166 -46.26 33.01 3.62
N VAL A 1167 -46.07 31.72 3.35
CA VAL A 1167 -45.17 30.80 4.09
C VAL A 1167 -44.39 29.97 3.09
N SER A 1168 -43.08 29.86 3.31
CA SER A 1168 -42.15 29.04 2.53
C SER A 1168 -41.46 28.02 3.44
N LEU A 1169 -41.40 26.76 3.02
CA LEU A 1169 -40.61 25.70 3.65
C LEU A 1169 -39.15 25.83 3.18
N CYS A 1170 -38.23 26.09 4.11
CA CYS A 1170 -36.83 26.44 3.84
C CYS A 1170 -35.91 25.22 3.66
#